data_AF-A0A384ALS3-F1
#
_entry.id   AF-A0A384ALS3-F1
#
_cell.length_a   1.000
_cell.length_b   1.000
_cell.length_c   1.000
_cell.angle_alpha   90.00
_cell.angle_beta   90.00
_cell.angle_gamma   90.00
#
_symmetry.space_group_name_H-M   'P 1'
#
loop_
_entity.id
_entity.type
_entity.pdbx_description
1 polymer ?
#
loop_
_entity_poly.entity_id
_entity_poly.type
_entity_poly.pdbx_seq_one_letter_code
_entity_poly.pdbx_strand_id
1 'polypeptide(L)'
;MMAGLYPSTDLSGASSSSLPSSPSSSSSPNEVMALKDVREVKEENTLNEKLFLLACDKGDYYMVKKILEENSSGDLNINCVDVLGRNAVTITIENENLDILQLLLDYGCQSADALLVAIDSEVVGAVDILLNHRPKRSSRPTIVKLMERIQNPEYSTTMDVAPVILAAHRNNYEILTMLLKQDVSLPKPHAVGCECTLCSAKNKKDSLRHSRFRLDIYRCLASPALIMLTEEDPILRAFELSADLKELSLVEVEFRNDYEELARQCKMFAKDLLAQARNSRELEVILNHTSSDEPLDKRGLLEERMNLSRLKLAIKYNQKEFVSQSNCQQFLNTVWFGQMSGYRRKPTCKKIMTVLTVGMFWPVLSLCYLIAPKSQFGRIIHTPFMKFIIHGASYFTFLLLLNLYSLVYNEDKKNTMGPALERIDYLLILWIIGMIWSDIKRLWYEGLEDFLEESRNQLSFVMNSLYLATFALKVVAHNKFHDFADRKDWDAFHPTLVAEGLFAFANVLSYLRLFFMYTTSSILGPLQISMGQMLQDFGKFLGMFLLVLFSFTIGLTQLYDKDYTPKEQKDCVGIFCEQQSNDTFHSFIGTCFALFWYIFSLAHVAIFVTRFSYGEELQSFVGAVIVGTYNVVVVIVLTKLLVAMLHKSFQLIANHEDKEWKFARAKLWLSYFDDKCTLPPPFNIIPSPKTICYMISSLSKWICSHTSKGKVKRQNSLKEWRNLKQKRDENYQKVMCCLVHRYLTSMRQKMQSTDQATVENLNELRQDLSKFRNEIRDLLGFRTSKYAMFYPRN
;
A
#
# COMPACT_ATOMS: atom_id res chain seq x y z
N MET A 1 -32.41 -0.97 -34.95
CA MET A 1 -32.16 -0.51 -36.34
C MET A 1 -30.66 -0.57 -36.59
N MET A 2 -30.28 -1.30 -37.64
CA MET A 2 -28.99 -1.39 -38.35
C MET A 2 -27.74 -1.79 -37.55
N ALA A 3 -27.10 -2.96 -37.75
CA ALA A 3 -26.58 -3.61 -38.97
C ALA A 3 -25.29 -2.98 -39.51
N GLY A 4 -24.26 -3.81 -39.71
CA GLY A 4 -22.98 -3.43 -40.29
C GLY A 4 -21.92 -4.54 -40.25
N LEU A 5 -22.24 -5.67 -40.88
CA LEU A 5 -21.34 -6.80 -41.20
C LEU A 5 -20.34 -6.43 -42.31
N TYR A 6 -19.16 -7.05 -42.27
CA TYR A 6 -18.22 -7.20 -43.38
C TYR A 6 -17.29 -8.42 -43.11
N PRO A 7 -16.71 -9.07 -44.12
CA PRO A 7 -17.37 -10.06 -44.96
C PRO A 7 -16.70 -11.45 -44.89
N SER A 8 -17.44 -12.43 -45.41
CA SER A 8 -16.99 -13.78 -45.77
C SER A 8 -16.21 -13.81 -47.09
N THR A 9 -15.17 -14.63 -47.15
CA THR A 9 -14.63 -15.21 -48.38
C THR A 9 -14.27 -16.68 -48.15
N ASP A 10 -14.75 -17.49 -49.07
CA ASP A 10 -14.65 -18.94 -49.20
C ASP A 10 -13.20 -19.47 -49.23
N LEU A 11 -13.00 -20.73 -48.83
CA LEU A 11 -12.74 -21.79 -49.82
C LEU A 11 -12.81 -23.19 -49.19
N SER A 12 -13.60 -24.01 -49.89
CA SER A 12 -13.72 -25.47 -49.93
C SER A 12 -12.46 -26.30 -49.72
N GLY A 13 -12.62 -27.47 -49.07
CA GLY A 13 -11.65 -28.56 -49.12
C GLY A 13 -11.92 -29.72 -48.17
N ALA A 14 -13.15 -30.25 -48.15
CA ALA A 14 -13.47 -31.48 -47.42
C ALA A 14 -13.25 -32.70 -48.33
N SER A 15 -12.28 -33.56 -47.99
CA SER A 15 -12.18 -34.92 -48.49
C SER A 15 -12.24 -35.91 -47.33
N SER A 16 -13.32 -36.68 -47.36
CA SER A 16 -13.67 -37.91 -46.64
C SER A 16 -12.54 -38.82 -46.14
N SER A 17 -12.66 -39.29 -44.90
CA SER A 17 -12.36 -40.69 -44.53
C SER A 17 -13.16 -41.13 -43.29
N SER A 18 -14.19 -41.94 -43.58
CA SER A 18 -14.66 -43.12 -42.82
C SER A 18 -14.63 -43.13 -41.29
N LEU A 19 -15.81 -42.99 -40.69
CA LEU A 19 -16.20 -43.70 -39.47
C LEU A 19 -16.23 -45.23 -39.71
N PRO A 20 -15.91 -46.03 -38.69
CA PRO A 20 -16.70 -47.21 -38.39
C PRO A 20 -17.36 -47.09 -37.01
N SER A 21 -18.68 -47.26 -37.04
CA SER A 21 -19.56 -47.88 -36.04
C SER A 21 -18.98 -48.23 -34.66
N SER A 22 -19.55 -47.61 -33.64
CA SER A 22 -19.57 -48.08 -32.25
C SER A 22 -20.25 -49.45 -32.11
N PRO A 23 -19.72 -50.37 -31.29
CA PRO A 23 -20.54 -51.36 -30.63
C PRO A 23 -20.91 -50.88 -29.21
N SER A 24 -22.20 -51.00 -28.93
CA SER A 24 -22.75 -51.05 -27.58
C SER A 24 -22.23 -52.28 -26.85
N SER A 25 -21.53 -52.10 -25.72
CA SER A 25 -21.46 -53.14 -24.69
C SER A 25 -21.28 -52.52 -23.30
N SER A 26 -22.20 -52.92 -22.45
CA SER A 26 -22.28 -52.79 -21.00
C SER A 26 -20.95 -52.64 -20.25
N SER A 27 -20.91 -51.63 -19.39
CA SER A 27 -19.92 -51.39 -18.34
C SER A 27 -19.66 -52.64 -17.47
N SER A 28 -18.40 -53.07 -17.40
CA SER A 28 -17.87 -53.94 -16.34
C SER A 28 -16.87 -53.15 -15.49
N PRO A 29 -16.76 -53.35 -14.16
CA PRO A 29 -16.04 -52.43 -13.28
C PRO A 29 -14.52 -52.67 -13.17
N ASN A 30 -13.89 -53.44 -14.06
CA ASN A 30 -12.51 -53.93 -13.88
C ASN A 30 -11.59 -53.75 -15.10
N GLU A 31 -11.77 -52.69 -15.90
CA GLU A 31 -10.71 -52.27 -16.84
C GLU A 31 -9.72 -51.35 -16.11
N VAL A 32 -8.57 -51.92 -15.76
CA VAL A 32 -7.44 -51.14 -15.26
C VAL A 32 -6.94 -50.26 -16.41
N MET A 33 -7.01 -48.93 -16.25
CA MET A 33 -6.33 -47.99 -17.16
C MET A 33 -4.84 -48.31 -17.16
N ALA A 34 -4.32 -48.82 -18.28
CA ALA A 34 -2.89 -48.93 -18.50
C ALA A 34 -2.29 -47.52 -18.58
N LEU A 35 -1.69 -47.07 -17.48
CA LEU A 35 -0.93 -45.81 -17.44
C LEU A 35 0.30 -45.98 -18.34
N LYS A 36 0.23 -45.39 -19.54
CA LYS A 36 1.37 -45.30 -20.45
C LYS A 36 2.23 -44.14 -19.99
N ASP A 37 3.48 -44.40 -19.61
CA ASP A 37 4.41 -43.33 -19.26
C ASP A 37 4.67 -42.49 -20.52
N VAL A 38 4.21 -41.24 -20.51
CA VAL A 38 4.33 -40.29 -21.64
C VAL A 38 5.74 -39.68 -21.67
N ARG A 39 6.56 -39.92 -20.64
CA ARG A 39 7.97 -39.55 -20.64
C ARG A 39 8.69 -40.51 -21.57
N GLU A 40 9.23 -40.01 -22.67
CA GLU A 40 10.34 -40.67 -23.36
C GLU A 40 11.47 -40.80 -22.33
N VAL A 41 11.58 -41.96 -21.68
CA VAL A 41 12.69 -42.27 -20.79
C VAL A 41 13.93 -42.25 -21.67
N LYS A 42 14.76 -41.20 -21.53
CA LYS A 42 16.07 -41.11 -22.17
C LYS A 42 16.84 -42.40 -21.89
N GLU A 43 17.56 -42.85 -22.92
CA GLU A 43 18.33 -44.09 -23.06
C GLU A 43 18.74 -44.81 -21.76
N GLU A 44 18.61 -46.13 -21.73
CA GLU A 44 19.08 -46.97 -20.62
C GLU A 44 20.59 -46.75 -20.39
N ASN A 45 20.95 -45.99 -19.35
CA ASN A 45 22.33 -45.84 -18.91
C ASN A 45 23.01 -47.20 -18.77
N THR A 46 24.27 -47.29 -19.22
CA THR A 46 25.09 -48.49 -19.07
C THR A 46 25.33 -48.83 -17.59
N LEU A 47 25.65 -50.10 -17.29
CA LEU A 47 25.92 -50.54 -15.91
C LEU A 47 27.03 -49.71 -15.24
N ASN A 48 28.05 -49.33 -16.02
CA ASN A 48 29.18 -48.52 -15.56
C ASN A 48 28.76 -47.07 -15.24
N GLU A 49 27.86 -46.47 -16.02
CA GLU A 49 27.31 -45.13 -15.75
C GLU A 49 26.41 -45.13 -14.51
N LYS A 50 25.60 -46.17 -14.33
CA LYS A 50 24.80 -46.36 -13.10
C LYS A 50 25.70 -46.51 -11.88
N LEU A 51 26.79 -47.27 -12.00
CA LEU A 51 27.77 -47.44 -10.92
C LEU A 51 28.48 -46.12 -10.59
N PHE A 52 28.86 -45.34 -11.60
CA PHE A 52 29.48 -44.03 -11.45
C PHE A 52 28.55 -43.03 -10.75
N LEU A 53 27.29 -42.89 -11.21
CA LEU A 53 26.29 -42.02 -10.58
C LEU A 53 26.00 -42.46 -9.13
N LEU A 54 25.90 -43.76 -8.87
CA LEU A 54 25.73 -44.29 -7.51
C LEU A 54 26.94 -44.02 -6.60
N ALA A 55 28.15 -44.04 -7.15
CA ALA A 55 29.36 -43.71 -6.40
C ALA A 55 29.39 -42.22 -6.01
N CYS A 56 29.00 -41.34 -6.93
CA CYS A 56 28.81 -39.91 -6.67
C CYS A 56 27.72 -39.67 -5.62
N ASP A 57 26.59 -40.36 -5.73
CA ASP A 57 25.48 -40.27 -4.77
C ASP A 57 25.85 -40.78 -3.37
N LYS A 58 26.69 -41.82 -3.27
CA LYS A 58 27.15 -42.35 -1.98
C LYS A 58 28.31 -41.57 -1.34
N GLY A 59 28.86 -40.58 -2.03
CA GLY A 59 30.02 -39.83 -1.56
C GLY A 59 31.32 -40.64 -1.55
N ASP A 60 31.51 -41.56 -2.50
CA ASP A 60 32.69 -42.44 -2.54
C ASP A 60 33.83 -41.85 -3.40
N TYR A 61 34.64 -40.97 -2.78
CA TYR A 61 35.71 -40.24 -3.47
C TYR A 61 36.71 -41.15 -4.22
N TYR A 62 37.20 -42.21 -3.58
CA TYR A 62 38.17 -43.11 -4.19
C TYR A 62 37.59 -43.87 -5.39
N MET A 63 36.35 -44.36 -5.28
CA MET A 63 35.70 -45.07 -6.38
C MET A 63 35.46 -44.15 -7.57
N VAL A 64 34.99 -42.92 -7.32
CA VAL A 64 34.80 -41.92 -8.37
C VAL A 64 36.13 -41.58 -9.05
N LYS A 65 37.19 -41.34 -8.27
CA LYS A 65 38.54 -41.09 -8.81
C LYS A 65 39.06 -42.25 -9.65
N LYS A 66 38.91 -43.48 -9.16
CA LYS A 66 39.35 -44.68 -9.87
C LYS A 66 38.61 -44.86 -11.19
N ILE A 67 37.28 -44.70 -11.20
CA ILE A 67 36.48 -44.77 -12.44
C ILE A 67 36.90 -43.69 -13.43
N LEU A 68 37.18 -42.46 -12.95
CA LEU A 68 37.64 -41.35 -13.81
C LEU A 68 39.05 -41.57 -14.36
N GLU A 69 39.96 -42.20 -13.61
CA GLU A 69 41.31 -42.56 -14.08
C GLU A 69 41.28 -43.73 -15.08
N GLU A 70 40.45 -44.75 -14.83
CA GLU A 70 40.27 -45.91 -15.71
C GLU A 70 39.56 -45.56 -17.02
N ASN A 71 38.83 -44.44 -17.06
CA ASN A 71 38.14 -43.90 -18.24
C ASN A 71 39.04 -43.30 -19.33
N SER A 72 40.35 -43.49 -19.25
CA SER A 72 41.30 -43.07 -20.28
C SER A 72 41.03 -43.72 -21.66
N SER A 73 40.18 -44.77 -21.72
CA SER A 73 39.77 -45.49 -22.94
C SER A 73 38.52 -44.96 -23.66
N GLY A 74 37.73 -44.06 -23.06
CA GLY A 74 36.59 -43.40 -23.71
C GLY A 74 35.24 -44.13 -23.69
N ASP A 75 35.09 -45.21 -22.91
CA ASP A 75 33.87 -46.03 -22.87
C ASP A 75 32.74 -45.47 -21.97
N LEU A 76 33.03 -44.51 -21.08
CA LEU A 76 32.04 -43.91 -20.17
C LEU A 76 31.73 -42.47 -20.56
N ASN A 77 30.44 -42.15 -20.72
CA ASN A 77 30.02 -40.76 -20.76
C ASN A 77 30.03 -40.15 -19.35
N ILE A 78 30.99 -39.28 -19.09
CA ILE A 78 31.14 -38.58 -17.80
C ILE A 78 29.94 -37.64 -17.53
N ASN A 79 29.25 -37.16 -18.57
CA ASN A 79 28.07 -36.30 -18.47
C ASN A 79 26.76 -37.12 -18.56
N CYS A 80 26.77 -38.39 -18.14
CA CYS A 80 25.57 -39.19 -18.07
C CYS A 80 24.55 -38.59 -17.08
N VAL A 81 23.27 -38.83 -17.37
CA VAL A 81 22.15 -38.27 -16.60
C VAL A 81 21.34 -39.40 -15.97
N ASP A 82 20.89 -39.24 -14.74
CA ASP A 82 20.00 -40.19 -14.09
C ASP A 82 18.60 -40.18 -14.74
N VAL A 83 17.70 -41.09 -14.34
CA VAL A 83 16.29 -41.15 -14.78
C VAL A 83 15.53 -39.85 -14.47
N LEU A 84 16.01 -39.10 -13.47
CA LEU A 84 15.51 -37.77 -13.09
C LEU A 84 16.14 -36.62 -13.89
N GLY A 85 17.08 -36.91 -14.80
CA GLY A 85 17.79 -35.90 -15.59
C GLY A 85 18.94 -35.19 -14.84
N ARG A 86 19.38 -35.73 -13.71
CA ARG A 86 20.48 -35.17 -12.89
C ARG A 86 21.84 -35.66 -13.37
N ASN A 87 22.82 -34.77 -13.49
CA ASN A 87 24.21 -35.10 -13.83
C ASN A 87 24.99 -35.46 -12.55
N ALA A 88 26.16 -36.10 -12.68
CA ALA A 88 27.04 -36.36 -11.54
C ALA A 88 27.41 -35.08 -10.75
N VAL A 89 27.55 -33.94 -11.43
CA VAL A 89 27.81 -32.64 -10.80
C VAL A 89 26.61 -32.14 -10.00
N THR A 90 25.38 -32.29 -10.50
CA THR A 90 24.19 -31.84 -9.75
C THR A 90 23.95 -32.73 -8.53
N ILE A 91 24.16 -34.05 -8.67
CA ILE A 91 24.07 -35.00 -7.56
C ILE A 91 25.08 -34.65 -6.46
N THR A 92 26.32 -34.30 -6.82
CA THR A 92 27.34 -33.96 -5.81
C THR A 92 27.07 -32.63 -5.12
N ILE A 93 26.43 -31.68 -5.79
CA ILE A 93 26.00 -30.39 -5.22
C ILE A 93 24.82 -30.57 -4.27
N GLU A 94 23.78 -31.30 -4.69
CA GLU A 94 22.60 -31.63 -3.85
C GLU A 94 22.99 -32.33 -2.55
N ASN A 95 24.10 -33.05 -2.59
CA ASN A 95 24.63 -33.86 -1.51
C ASN A 95 25.80 -33.19 -0.75
N GLU A 96 26.07 -31.90 -1.01
CA GLU A 96 27.14 -31.09 -0.39
C GLU A 96 28.57 -31.70 -0.43
N ASN A 97 28.86 -32.59 -1.39
CA ASN A 97 30.17 -33.24 -1.50
C ASN A 97 31.20 -32.39 -2.27
N LEU A 98 31.80 -31.42 -1.58
CA LEU A 98 32.74 -30.46 -2.17
C LEU A 98 34.00 -31.10 -2.79
N ASP A 99 34.54 -32.17 -2.19
CA ASP A 99 35.77 -32.82 -2.67
C ASP A 99 35.55 -33.55 -4.01
N ILE A 100 34.40 -34.21 -4.14
CA ILE A 100 34.02 -34.90 -5.39
C ILE A 100 33.68 -33.87 -6.45
N LEU A 101 33.03 -32.77 -6.07
CA LEU A 101 32.76 -31.65 -6.99
C LEU A 101 34.07 -31.11 -7.59
N GLN A 102 35.09 -30.86 -6.76
CA GLN A 102 36.38 -30.37 -7.23
C GLN A 102 37.06 -31.39 -8.17
N LEU A 103 37.01 -32.68 -7.82
CA LEU A 103 37.52 -33.75 -8.67
C LEU A 103 36.81 -33.80 -10.03
N LEU A 104 35.48 -33.75 -10.06
CA LEU A 104 34.71 -33.77 -11.31
C LEU A 104 35.04 -32.57 -12.21
N LEU A 105 35.25 -31.40 -11.61
CA LEU A 105 35.63 -30.19 -12.35
C LEU A 105 37.05 -30.29 -12.93
N ASP A 106 38.00 -30.88 -12.20
CA ASP A 106 39.38 -31.09 -12.66
C ASP A 106 39.48 -32.01 -13.89
N TYR A 107 38.59 -32.99 -14.00
CA TYR A 107 38.46 -33.92 -15.14
C TYR A 107 37.58 -33.36 -16.28
N GLY A 108 37.06 -32.14 -16.15
CA GLY A 108 36.40 -31.42 -17.26
C GLY A 108 34.93 -31.74 -17.49
N CYS A 109 34.19 -32.16 -16.46
CA CYS A 109 32.73 -32.32 -16.52
C CYS A 109 32.04 -31.01 -16.95
N GLN A 110 30.92 -31.11 -17.68
CA GLN A 110 30.13 -29.92 -18.06
C GLN A 110 29.49 -29.28 -16.82
N SER A 111 29.74 -27.98 -16.64
CA SER A 111 29.29 -27.19 -15.49
C SER A 111 28.26 -26.10 -15.84
N ALA A 112 27.70 -26.11 -17.05
CA ALA A 112 26.90 -25.00 -17.59
C ALA A 112 25.71 -24.59 -16.69
N ASP A 113 25.05 -25.57 -16.07
CA ASP A 113 23.89 -25.34 -15.18
C ASP A 113 24.23 -25.58 -13.69
N ALA A 114 25.42 -26.11 -13.40
CA ALA A 114 25.85 -26.48 -12.06
C ALA A 114 25.88 -25.28 -11.11
N LEU A 115 26.21 -24.08 -11.60
CA LEU A 115 26.20 -22.86 -10.80
C LEU A 115 24.79 -22.48 -10.36
N LEU A 116 23.79 -22.62 -11.24
CA LEU A 116 22.40 -22.32 -10.90
C LEU A 116 21.87 -23.32 -9.86
N VAL A 117 22.19 -24.60 -10.03
CA VAL A 117 21.82 -25.65 -9.06
C VAL A 117 22.48 -25.39 -7.70
N ALA A 118 23.78 -25.05 -7.66
CA ALA A 118 24.46 -24.72 -6.41
C ALA A 118 23.85 -23.52 -5.68
N ILE A 119 23.36 -22.53 -6.42
CA ILE A 119 22.66 -21.37 -5.85
C ILE A 119 21.27 -21.77 -5.36
N ASP A 120 20.56 -22.62 -6.10
CA ASP A 120 19.21 -23.08 -5.74
C ASP A 120 19.20 -23.95 -4.48
N SER A 121 20.23 -24.78 -4.32
CA SER A 121 20.49 -25.59 -3.13
C SER A 121 21.16 -24.81 -1.98
N GLU A 122 21.45 -23.52 -2.16
CA GLU A 122 22.04 -22.63 -1.14
C GLU A 122 23.43 -23.05 -0.61
N VAL A 123 24.17 -23.90 -1.34
CA VAL A 123 25.47 -24.44 -0.92
C VAL A 123 26.61 -23.46 -1.23
N VAL A 124 27.01 -22.68 -0.23
CA VAL A 124 28.02 -21.61 -0.36
C VAL A 124 29.38 -22.14 -0.86
N GLY A 125 29.84 -23.28 -0.35
CA GLY A 125 31.13 -23.86 -0.71
C GLY A 125 31.19 -24.31 -2.19
N ALA A 126 30.10 -24.89 -2.70
CA ALA A 126 30.00 -25.30 -4.10
C ALA A 126 30.04 -24.09 -5.04
N VAL A 127 29.35 -23.00 -4.68
CA VAL A 127 29.37 -21.75 -5.45
C VAL A 127 30.78 -21.15 -5.50
N ASP A 128 31.52 -21.12 -4.38
CA ASP A 128 32.89 -20.59 -4.37
C ASP A 128 33.84 -21.41 -5.25
N ILE A 129 33.77 -22.75 -5.18
CA ILE A 129 34.54 -23.64 -6.04
C ILE A 129 34.20 -23.39 -7.52
N LEU A 130 32.92 -23.30 -7.87
CA LEU A 130 32.47 -23.10 -9.25
C LEU A 130 32.84 -21.72 -9.81
N LEU A 131 32.81 -20.66 -9.00
CA LEU A 131 33.22 -19.31 -9.40
C LEU A 131 34.74 -19.19 -9.58
N ASN A 132 35.52 -19.89 -8.75
CA ASN A 132 36.98 -19.87 -8.82
C ASN A 132 37.55 -20.87 -9.85
N HIS A 133 36.78 -21.89 -10.23
CA HIS A 133 37.20 -22.91 -11.17
C HIS A 133 37.39 -22.35 -12.58
N ARG A 134 38.64 -22.35 -13.05
CA ARG A 134 39.00 -21.92 -14.41
C ARG A 134 39.01 -23.12 -15.35
N PRO A 135 38.12 -23.20 -16.36
CA PRO A 135 38.20 -24.28 -17.34
C PRO A 135 39.52 -24.16 -18.11
N LYS A 136 40.32 -25.25 -18.13
CA LYS A 136 41.67 -25.33 -18.72
C LYS A 136 41.76 -24.99 -20.23
N ARG A 137 40.65 -24.73 -20.93
CA ARG A 137 40.59 -24.55 -22.40
C ARG A 137 39.82 -23.33 -22.93
N SER A 138 39.47 -22.33 -22.12
CA SER A 138 38.73 -21.15 -22.63
C SER A 138 39.48 -19.84 -22.39
N SER A 139 39.88 -19.18 -23.49
CA SER A 139 40.17 -17.74 -23.50
C SER A 139 38.92 -17.00 -23.02
N ARG A 140 39.03 -16.22 -21.93
CA ARG A 140 37.98 -15.35 -21.34
C ARG A 140 36.67 -15.34 -22.14
N PRO A 141 35.67 -16.16 -21.77
CA PRO A 141 34.31 -15.72 -22.01
C PRO A 141 34.05 -14.65 -20.95
N THR A 142 34.10 -13.38 -21.33
CA THR A 142 33.51 -12.32 -20.53
C THR A 142 32.11 -12.78 -20.15
N ILE A 143 31.67 -12.60 -18.89
CA ILE A 143 30.32 -12.93 -18.41
C ILE A 143 29.22 -12.51 -19.41
N VAL A 144 29.47 -11.47 -20.21
CA VAL A 144 28.70 -11.04 -21.38
C VAL A 144 28.39 -12.17 -22.40
N LYS A 145 29.33 -13.04 -22.77
CA LYS A 145 29.11 -14.19 -23.69
C LYS A 145 28.31 -15.33 -23.05
N LEU A 146 28.36 -15.46 -21.73
CA LEU A 146 27.50 -16.38 -20.98
C LEU A 146 26.08 -15.81 -20.88
N MET A 147 25.94 -14.50 -20.63
CA MET A 147 24.65 -13.80 -20.68
C MET A 147 24.02 -13.81 -22.08
N GLU A 148 24.82 -13.70 -23.16
CA GLU A 148 24.35 -13.84 -24.55
C GLU A 148 23.87 -15.27 -24.86
N ARG A 149 24.50 -16.31 -24.31
CA ARG A 149 24.02 -17.70 -24.47
C ARG A 149 22.76 -17.99 -23.66
N ILE A 150 22.62 -17.39 -22.47
CA ILE A 150 21.42 -17.49 -21.64
C ILE A 150 20.23 -16.79 -22.33
N GLN A 151 20.50 -15.80 -23.18
CA GLN A 151 19.48 -15.13 -24.00
C GLN A 151 19.10 -15.89 -25.29
N ASN A 152 19.69 -17.06 -25.58
CA ASN A 152 19.32 -17.84 -26.75
C ASN A 152 17.93 -18.50 -26.55
N PRO A 153 16.95 -18.20 -27.40
CA PRO A 153 15.57 -18.63 -27.23
C PRO A 153 15.29 -20.08 -27.65
N GLU A 154 16.29 -20.84 -28.10
CA GLU A 154 16.12 -22.21 -28.65
C GLU A 154 16.29 -23.34 -27.63
N TYR A 155 16.71 -23.04 -26.39
CA TYR A 155 16.75 -24.03 -25.32
C TYR A 155 15.63 -23.74 -24.30
N SER A 156 14.59 -24.57 -24.34
CA SER A 156 13.53 -24.71 -23.34
C SER A 156 14.15 -25.26 -22.04
N THR A 157 13.73 -24.97 -20.81
CA THR A 157 12.55 -24.37 -20.19
C THR A 157 13.10 -23.65 -18.92
N THR A 158 12.64 -22.44 -18.58
CA THR A 158 12.94 -21.71 -17.31
C THR A 158 14.28 -20.97 -17.10
N MET A 159 15.23 -20.96 -18.04
CA MET A 159 16.56 -20.35 -17.83
C MET A 159 16.77 -18.88 -18.28
N ASP A 160 15.80 -17.98 -18.12
CA ASP A 160 16.08 -16.53 -18.25
C ASP A 160 16.72 -15.92 -16.98
N VAL A 161 16.90 -16.73 -15.94
CA VAL A 161 17.33 -16.28 -14.61
C VAL A 161 18.86 -16.25 -14.56
N ALA A 162 19.43 -15.05 -14.64
CA ALA A 162 20.86 -14.86 -14.36
C ALA A 162 21.19 -15.39 -12.94
N PRO A 163 22.40 -15.94 -12.69
CA PRO A 163 22.77 -16.47 -11.37
C PRO A 163 22.50 -15.52 -10.20
N VAL A 164 22.67 -14.21 -10.42
CA VAL A 164 22.37 -13.17 -9.42
C VAL A 164 20.87 -13.06 -9.12
N ILE A 165 20.00 -13.21 -10.12
CA ILE A 165 18.54 -13.15 -9.95
C ILE A 165 18.10 -14.33 -9.06
N LEU A 166 18.60 -15.54 -9.34
CA LEU A 166 18.28 -16.72 -8.55
C LEU A 166 18.79 -16.60 -7.11
N ALA A 167 20.04 -16.16 -6.93
CA ALA A 167 20.62 -15.94 -5.60
C ALA A 167 19.82 -14.91 -4.79
N ALA A 168 19.31 -13.87 -5.46
CA ALA A 168 18.47 -12.86 -4.83
C ALA A 168 17.10 -13.41 -4.43
N HIS A 169 16.50 -14.30 -5.24
CA HIS A 169 15.24 -14.97 -4.92
C HIS A 169 15.37 -15.86 -3.67
N ARG A 170 16.50 -16.55 -3.53
CA ARG A 170 16.84 -17.33 -2.33
C ARG A 170 17.23 -16.45 -1.13
N ASN A 171 17.47 -15.16 -1.34
CA ASN A 171 17.79 -14.18 -0.30
C ASN A 171 19.01 -14.58 0.57
N ASN A 172 19.98 -15.30 -0.03
CA ASN A 172 21.21 -15.71 0.65
C ASN A 172 22.28 -14.62 0.50
N TYR A 173 22.64 -13.99 1.63
CA TYR A 173 23.57 -12.87 1.68
C TYR A 173 25.00 -13.24 1.24
N GLU A 174 25.48 -14.45 1.55
CA GLU A 174 26.86 -14.85 1.30
C GLU A 174 27.10 -15.13 -0.19
N ILE A 175 26.19 -15.88 -0.81
CA ILE A 175 26.19 -16.15 -2.26
C ILE A 175 26.14 -14.84 -3.04
N LEU A 176 25.23 -13.93 -2.68
CA LEU A 176 25.14 -12.62 -3.32
C LEU A 176 26.43 -11.80 -3.17
N THR A 177 27.08 -11.84 -2.00
CA THR A 177 28.35 -11.15 -1.78
C THR A 177 29.45 -11.72 -2.68
N MET A 178 29.50 -13.04 -2.88
CA MET A 178 30.46 -13.67 -3.79
C MET A 178 30.21 -13.29 -5.25
N LEU A 179 28.94 -13.26 -5.68
CA LEU A 179 28.57 -12.89 -7.04
C LEU A 179 28.80 -11.41 -7.35
N LEU A 180 28.54 -10.50 -6.39
CA LEU A 180 28.76 -9.07 -6.59
C LEU A 180 30.25 -8.70 -6.69
N LYS A 181 31.16 -9.49 -6.09
CA LYS A 181 32.62 -9.32 -6.27
C LYS A 181 33.09 -9.58 -7.71
N GLN A 182 32.27 -10.23 -8.54
CA GLN A 182 32.58 -10.56 -9.94
C GLN A 182 32.09 -9.47 -10.93
N ASP A 183 31.75 -8.27 -10.46
CA ASP A 183 31.26 -7.13 -11.26
C ASP A 183 30.04 -7.45 -12.16
N VAL A 184 29.05 -8.18 -11.61
CA VAL A 184 27.83 -8.49 -12.35
C VAL A 184 26.88 -7.29 -12.38
N SER A 185 26.49 -6.85 -13.58
CA SER A 185 25.50 -5.78 -13.78
C SER A 185 24.08 -6.34 -13.92
N LEU A 186 23.13 -5.81 -13.15
CA LEU A 186 21.71 -6.09 -13.32
C LEU A 186 21.07 -5.14 -14.34
N PRO A 187 20.26 -5.65 -15.30
CA PRO A 187 19.52 -4.78 -16.20
C PRO A 187 18.43 -4.03 -15.43
N LYS A 188 18.30 -2.72 -15.67
CA LYS A 188 17.17 -1.95 -15.13
C LYS A 188 15.89 -2.32 -15.89
N PRO A 189 14.78 -2.65 -15.21
CA PRO A 189 13.54 -2.96 -15.89
C PRO A 189 13.00 -1.72 -16.59
N HIS A 190 12.55 -1.87 -17.83
CA HIS A 190 11.83 -0.81 -18.54
C HIS A 190 10.39 -0.71 -18.03
N ALA A 191 9.80 0.49 -18.16
CA ALA A 191 8.40 0.72 -17.82
C ALA A 191 7.45 -0.19 -18.62
N VAL A 192 6.30 -0.52 -18.03
CA VAL A 192 5.24 -1.27 -18.71
C VAL A 192 4.73 -0.42 -19.88
N GLY A 193 4.67 -1.00 -21.09
CA GLY A 193 4.31 -0.25 -22.30
C GLY A 193 5.46 0.48 -23.00
N CYS A 194 6.71 0.23 -22.64
CA CYS A 194 7.86 0.77 -23.37
C CYS A 194 7.87 0.32 -24.84
N GLU A 195 7.89 1.29 -25.77
CA GLU A 195 7.87 1.05 -27.21
C GLU A 195 9.25 0.86 -27.84
N CYS A 196 10.30 0.62 -27.04
CA CYS A 196 11.63 0.41 -27.62
C CYS A 196 11.68 -0.86 -28.48
N THR A 197 12.58 -0.88 -29.47
CA THR A 197 12.69 -1.98 -30.43
C THR A 197 12.90 -3.34 -29.76
N LEU A 198 13.66 -3.39 -28.67
CA LEU A 198 13.92 -4.59 -27.88
C LEU A 198 12.66 -5.10 -27.15
N CYS A 199 11.92 -4.22 -26.48
CA CYS A 199 10.69 -4.59 -25.78
C CYS A 199 9.59 -5.01 -26.76
N SER A 200 9.43 -4.28 -27.86
CA SER A 200 8.47 -4.62 -28.91
C SER A 200 8.80 -5.97 -29.55
N ALA A 201 10.08 -6.25 -29.84
CA ALA A 201 10.51 -7.53 -30.38
C ALA A 201 10.28 -8.69 -29.40
N LYS A 202 10.61 -8.51 -28.11
CA LYS A 202 10.38 -9.54 -27.08
C LYS A 202 8.88 -9.81 -26.89
N ASN A 203 8.07 -8.76 -26.82
CA ASN A 203 6.62 -8.88 -26.63
C ASN A 203 5.93 -9.54 -27.83
N LYS A 204 6.36 -9.25 -29.07
CA LYS A 204 5.85 -9.93 -30.29
C LYS A 204 6.24 -11.40 -30.36
N LYS A 205 7.40 -11.77 -29.81
CA LYS A 205 7.87 -13.15 -29.79
C LYS A 205 7.15 -13.98 -28.72
N ASP A 206 7.12 -13.47 -27.48
CA ASP A 206 6.46 -14.12 -26.35
C ASP A 206 6.17 -13.07 -25.25
N SER A 207 4.90 -12.67 -25.14
CA SER A 207 4.46 -11.69 -24.16
C SER A 207 4.52 -12.23 -22.73
N LEU A 208 4.19 -13.51 -22.51
CA LEU A 208 4.18 -14.13 -21.18
C LEU A 208 5.60 -14.21 -20.62
N ARG A 209 6.56 -14.65 -21.44
CA ARG A 209 7.97 -14.70 -21.05
C ARG A 209 8.53 -13.31 -20.75
N HIS A 210 8.10 -12.29 -21.50
CA HIS A 210 8.50 -10.90 -21.24
C HIS A 210 7.99 -10.39 -19.88
N SER A 211 6.71 -10.61 -19.55
CA SER A 211 6.15 -10.21 -18.26
C SER A 211 6.74 -11.00 -17.09
N ARG A 212 6.93 -12.33 -17.24
CA ARG A 212 7.55 -13.16 -16.19
C ARG A 212 8.98 -12.75 -15.89
N PHE A 213 9.78 -12.48 -16.92
CA PHE A 213 11.15 -11.99 -16.75
C PHE A 213 11.20 -10.65 -16.01
N ARG A 214 10.27 -9.72 -16.29
CA ARG A 214 10.16 -8.46 -15.55
C ARG A 214 9.83 -8.70 -14.08
N LEU A 215 8.87 -9.59 -13.78
CA LEU A 215 8.52 -9.96 -12.41
C LEU A 215 9.73 -10.56 -11.68
N ASP A 216 10.50 -11.43 -12.33
CA ASP A 216 11.70 -12.05 -11.76
C ASP A 216 12.80 -11.02 -11.45
N ILE A 217 12.98 -10.00 -12.30
CA ILE A 217 13.87 -8.87 -12.01
C ILE A 217 13.38 -8.10 -10.78
N TYR A 218 12.08 -7.80 -10.69
CA TYR A 218 11.53 -7.08 -9.54
C TYR A 218 11.64 -7.90 -8.25
N ARG A 219 11.44 -9.21 -8.31
CA ARG A 219 11.67 -10.11 -7.17
C ARG A 219 13.14 -10.11 -6.73
N CYS A 220 14.08 -10.05 -7.68
CA CYS A 220 15.50 -9.89 -7.39
C CYS A 220 15.79 -8.55 -6.70
N LEU A 221 15.30 -7.44 -7.25
CA LEU A 221 15.49 -6.10 -6.68
C LEU A 221 14.83 -5.91 -5.31
N ALA A 222 13.74 -6.62 -5.04
CA ALA A 222 13.02 -6.61 -3.77
C ALA A 222 13.66 -7.47 -2.67
N SER A 223 14.70 -8.24 -3.01
CA SER A 223 15.44 -9.09 -2.08
C SER A 223 16.12 -8.25 -0.99
N PRO A 224 15.81 -8.49 0.31
CA PRO A 224 16.45 -7.79 1.42
C PRO A 224 17.98 -7.85 1.39
N ALA A 225 18.54 -9.02 1.08
CA ALA A 225 19.98 -9.22 1.02
C ALA A 225 20.65 -8.37 -0.07
N LEU A 226 20.01 -8.28 -1.24
CA LEU A 226 20.51 -7.45 -2.34
C LEU A 226 20.46 -5.96 -1.98
N ILE A 227 19.33 -5.48 -1.47
CA ILE A 227 19.15 -4.07 -1.07
C ILE A 227 20.23 -3.63 -0.07
N MET A 228 20.56 -4.48 0.91
CA MET A 228 21.61 -4.18 1.89
C MET A 228 23.02 -4.13 1.31
N LEU A 229 23.29 -4.85 0.22
CA LEU A 229 24.61 -4.93 -0.39
C LEU A 229 24.85 -3.81 -1.41
N THR A 230 23.81 -3.38 -2.13
CA THR A 230 23.96 -2.45 -3.28
C THR A 230 23.63 -1.00 -2.95
N GLU A 231 22.75 -0.74 -1.99
CA GLU A 231 22.20 0.60 -1.75
C GLU A 231 22.80 1.28 -0.52
N GLU A 232 23.08 2.58 -0.61
CA GLU A 232 23.59 3.37 0.53
C GLU A 232 22.51 3.63 1.59
N ASP A 233 21.26 3.84 1.17
CA ASP A 233 20.09 3.98 2.04
C ASP A 233 19.05 2.88 1.74
N PRO A 234 19.14 1.73 2.42
CA PRO A 234 18.24 0.60 2.20
C PRO A 234 16.78 0.91 2.58
N ILE A 235 16.55 1.86 3.50
CA ILE A 235 15.19 2.24 3.92
C ILE A 235 14.52 3.05 2.81
N LEU A 236 15.22 4.03 2.22
CA LEU A 236 14.69 4.80 1.11
C LEU A 236 14.37 3.90 -0.08
N ARG A 237 15.32 3.03 -0.45
CA ARG A 237 15.12 2.14 -1.59
C ARG A 237 13.93 1.21 -1.38
N ALA A 238 13.76 0.65 -0.19
CA ALA A 238 12.61 -0.18 0.14
C ALA A 238 11.28 0.60 0.03
N PHE A 239 11.25 1.89 0.40
CA PHE A 239 10.06 2.72 0.24
C PHE A 239 9.70 2.96 -1.22
N GLU A 240 10.67 3.41 -2.03
CA GLU A 240 10.51 3.64 -3.46
C GLU A 240 10.06 2.36 -4.18
N LEU A 241 10.80 1.27 -3.99
CA LEU A 241 10.50 0.01 -4.64
C LEU A 241 9.12 -0.54 -4.25
N SER A 242 8.73 -0.42 -2.98
CA SER A 242 7.38 -0.86 -2.56
C SER A 242 6.24 -0.02 -3.13
N ALA A 243 6.51 1.24 -3.50
CA ALA A 243 5.55 2.11 -4.17
C ALA A 243 5.48 1.77 -5.66
N ASP A 244 6.63 1.62 -6.31
CA ASP A 244 6.74 1.21 -7.72
C ASP A 244 6.03 -0.14 -7.94
N LEU A 245 6.27 -1.14 -7.08
CA LEU A 245 5.62 -2.46 -7.14
C LEU A 245 4.09 -2.37 -6.96
N LYS A 246 3.62 -1.44 -6.13
CA LYS A 246 2.18 -1.24 -5.92
C LYS A 246 1.52 -0.52 -7.10
N GLU A 247 2.24 0.37 -7.79
CA GLU A 247 1.77 0.96 -9.04
C GLU A 247 1.73 -0.10 -10.15
N LEU A 248 2.79 -0.90 -10.26
CA LEU A 248 2.87 -2.02 -11.22
C LEU A 248 1.76 -3.05 -11.02
N SER A 249 1.35 -3.33 -9.79
CA SER A 249 0.24 -4.25 -9.51
C SER A 249 -1.12 -3.75 -10.02
N LEU A 250 -1.27 -2.43 -10.24
CA LEU A 250 -2.47 -1.84 -10.85
C LEU A 250 -2.41 -1.85 -12.37
N VAL A 251 -1.20 -1.82 -12.94
CA VAL A 251 -0.98 -1.84 -14.40
C VAL A 251 -1.02 -3.26 -14.96
N GLU A 252 -0.36 -4.23 -14.31
CA GLU A 252 -0.37 -5.66 -14.66
C GLU A 252 -1.29 -6.44 -13.72
N VAL A 253 -2.57 -6.54 -14.11
CA VAL A 253 -3.62 -7.14 -13.26
C VAL A 253 -3.42 -8.66 -13.07
N GLU A 254 -2.80 -9.33 -14.04
CA GLU A 254 -2.57 -10.78 -14.04
C GLU A 254 -1.62 -11.23 -12.91
N PHE A 255 -0.59 -10.44 -12.63
CA PHE A 255 0.43 -10.71 -11.60
C PHE A 255 0.26 -9.84 -10.34
N ARG A 256 -0.92 -9.25 -10.15
CA ARG A 256 -1.19 -8.31 -9.05
C ARG A 256 -0.80 -8.85 -7.68
N ASN A 257 -1.14 -10.11 -7.40
CA ASN A 257 -0.86 -10.72 -6.10
C ASN A 257 0.65 -10.87 -5.84
N ASP A 258 1.44 -11.21 -6.87
CA ASP A 258 2.89 -11.36 -6.74
C ASP A 258 3.56 -10.01 -6.48
N TYR A 259 3.17 -8.96 -7.20
CA TYR A 259 3.67 -7.61 -6.97
C TYR A 259 3.27 -7.06 -5.60
N GLU A 260 2.02 -7.28 -5.17
CA GLU A 260 1.55 -6.88 -3.83
C GLU A 260 2.34 -7.59 -2.72
N GLU A 261 2.69 -8.86 -2.91
CA GLU A 261 3.51 -9.63 -1.98
C GLU A 261 4.96 -9.15 -1.92
N LEU A 262 5.59 -8.86 -3.07
CA LEU A 262 6.93 -8.25 -3.12
C LEU A 262 6.94 -6.86 -2.48
N ALA A 263 5.90 -6.06 -2.71
CA ALA A 263 5.75 -4.76 -2.07
C ALA A 263 5.64 -4.90 -0.54
N ARG A 264 4.90 -5.92 -0.07
CA ARG A 264 4.79 -6.25 1.36
C ARG A 264 6.13 -6.70 1.94
N GLN A 265 6.91 -7.50 1.22
CA GLN A 265 8.26 -7.91 1.62
C GLN A 265 9.17 -6.70 1.84
N CYS A 266 9.16 -5.72 0.94
CA CYS A 266 9.93 -4.47 1.08
C CYS A 266 9.50 -3.66 2.31
N LYS A 267 8.18 -3.57 2.57
CA LYS A 267 7.63 -2.87 3.75
C LYS A 267 8.05 -3.54 5.06
N MET A 268 7.99 -4.86 5.10
CA MET A 268 8.42 -5.67 6.24
C MET A 268 9.92 -5.55 6.48
N PHE A 269 10.73 -5.56 5.41
CA PHE A 269 12.17 -5.34 5.51
C PHE A 269 12.50 -3.98 6.15
N ALA A 270 11.88 -2.90 5.70
CA ALA A 270 12.12 -1.57 6.27
C ALA A 270 11.72 -1.49 7.76
N LYS A 271 10.58 -2.11 8.13
CA LYS A 271 10.14 -2.23 9.53
C LYS A 271 11.14 -3.04 10.37
N ASP A 272 11.58 -4.19 9.88
CA ASP A 272 12.45 -5.08 10.63
C ASP A 272 13.87 -4.51 10.79
N LEU A 273 14.34 -3.72 9.81
CA LEU A 273 15.59 -2.98 9.91
C LEU A 273 15.50 -1.89 11.00
N LEU A 274 14.40 -1.13 11.03
CA LEU A 274 14.15 -0.14 12.08
C LEU A 274 13.94 -0.80 13.47
N ALA A 275 13.53 -2.07 13.53
CA ALA A 275 13.46 -2.85 14.78
C ALA A 275 14.82 -3.14 15.42
N GLN A 276 15.91 -3.07 14.66
CA GLN A 276 17.26 -3.27 15.18
C GLN A 276 17.84 -2.03 15.90
N ALA A 277 17.16 -0.89 15.83
CA ALA A 277 17.55 0.32 16.56
C ALA A 277 17.35 0.10 18.06
N ARG A 278 18.43 0.25 18.84
CA ARG A 278 18.40 0.02 20.31
C ARG A 278 18.25 1.31 21.10
N ASN A 279 18.70 2.42 20.52
CA ASN A 279 18.78 3.71 21.21
C ASN A 279 17.86 4.75 20.55
N SER A 280 17.27 5.64 21.35
CA SER A 280 16.49 6.77 20.84
C SER A 280 17.30 7.71 19.95
N ARG A 281 18.62 7.84 20.19
CA ARG A 281 19.54 8.61 19.35
C ARG A 281 19.74 8.00 17.96
N GLU A 282 19.90 6.67 17.88
CA GLU A 282 19.97 5.98 16.58
C GLU A 282 18.68 6.23 15.79
N LEU A 283 17.53 6.09 16.47
CA LEU A 283 16.22 6.32 15.87
C LEU A 283 16.01 7.78 15.43
N GLU A 284 16.48 8.74 16.23
CA GLU A 284 16.44 10.16 15.89
C GLU A 284 17.24 10.47 14.62
N VAL A 285 18.44 9.92 14.49
CA VAL A 285 19.29 10.08 13.29
C VAL A 285 18.57 9.52 12.06
N ILE A 286 17.93 8.36 12.16
CA ILE A 286 17.21 7.73 11.04
C ILE A 286 15.98 8.55 10.64
N LEU A 287 15.14 8.90 11.62
CA LEU A 287 13.85 9.56 11.36
C LEU A 287 14.00 11.02 10.91
N ASN A 288 15.11 11.67 11.23
CA ASN A 288 15.42 13.04 10.82
C ASN A 288 16.33 13.13 9.57
N HIS A 289 16.76 12.01 8.99
CA HIS A 289 17.63 12.03 7.82
C HIS A 289 16.88 12.56 6.57
N THR A 290 17.60 13.28 5.71
CA THR A 290 17.09 13.90 4.48
C THR A 290 18.04 13.57 3.34
N SER A 291 17.58 12.85 2.32
CA SER A 291 18.36 12.56 1.11
C SER A 291 18.44 13.75 0.14
N SER A 292 17.50 14.70 0.20
CA SER A 292 17.45 15.83 -0.73
C SER A 292 18.57 16.87 -0.50
N ASP A 293 19.09 17.40 -1.60
CA ASP A 293 20.09 18.49 -1.64
C ASP A 293 19.49 19.88 -1.49
N GLU A 294 18.18 19.98 -1.26
CA GLU A 294 17.55 21.27 -1.11
C GLU A 294 18.15 22.01 0.10
N PRO A 295 18.57 23.27 -0.09
CA PRO A 295 19.11 24.07 0.98
C PRO A 295 17.98 24.34 1.97
N LEU A 296 17.96 23.55 3.06
CA LEU A 296 17.16 23.84 4.23
C LEU A 296 17.33 25.31 4.59
N ASP A 297 16.22 26.01 4.71
CA ASP A 297 16.18 27.37 5.21
C ASP A 297 17.01 27.43 6.50
N LYS A 298 18.00 28.34 6.58
CA LYS A 298 18.95 28.43 7.72
C LYS A 298 18.28 28.49 9.11
N ARG A 299 16.97 28.75 9.17
CA ARG A 299 16.15 28.68 10.38
C ARG A 299 16.16 27.28 11.02
N GLY A 300 16.33 26.21 10.25
CA GLY A 300 16.41 24.84 10.76
C GLY A 300 17.78 24.43 11.32
N LEU A 301 18.82 25.24 11.18
CA LEU A 301 20.19 24.93 11.64
C LEU A 301 20.50 25.44 13.05
N LEU A 302 19.79 26.47 13.52
CA LEU A 302 20.07 27.17 14.79
C LEU A 302 19.18 26.74 15.95
N GLU A 303 18.09 26.03 15.67
CA GLU A 303 17.30 25.34 16.66
C GLU A 303 17.34 23.85 16.30
N GLU A 304 17.79 23.01 17.24
CA GLU A 304 17.74 21.53 17.16
C GLU A 304 16.28 21.06 16.99
N ARG A 305 15.66 21.31 15.84
CA ARG A 305 14.27 20.97 15.57
C ARG A 305 14.21 19.67 14.78
N MET A 306 13.58 18.67 15.37
CA MET A 306 13.30 17.37 14.78
C MET A 306 12.22 17.53 13.70
N ASN A 307 12.61 17.78 12.46
CA ASN A 307 11.67 17.90 11.34
C ASN A 307 11.07 16.55 10.89
N LEU A 308 11.56 15.42 11.44
CA LEU A 308 11.08 14.05 11.19
C LEU A 308 10.88 13.74 9.70
N SER A 309 11.78 14.24 8.85
CA SER A 309 11.67 14.21 7.39
C SER A 309 11.49 12.79 6.83
N ARG A 310 12.28 11.83 7.32
CA ARG A 310 12.17 10.42 6.89
C ARG A 310 10.82 9.83 7.28
N LEU A 311 10.26 10.22 8.42
CA LEU A 311 8.92 9.80 8.82
C LEU A 311 7.84 10.42 7.95
N LYS A 312 7.97 11.71 7.59
CA LYS A 312 7.05 12.35 6.63
C LYS A 312 7.08 11.62 5.28
N LEU A 313 8.27 11.26 4.83
CA LEU A 313 8.47 10.49 3.61
C LEU A 313 7.85 9.08 3.71
N ALA A 314 8.01 8.39 4.85
CA ALA A 314 7.37 7.10 5.10
C ALA A 314 5.84 7.20 5.03
N ILE A 315 5.25 8.28 5.54
CA ILE A 315 3.81 8.53 5.43
C ILE A 315 3.41 8.79 3.97
N LYS A 316 4.20 9.55 3.21
CA LYS A 316 3.97 9.80 1.79
C LYS A 316 3.96 8.51 0.96
N TYR A 317 4.91 7.60 1.20
CA TYR A 317 4.94 6.27 0.57
C TYR A 317 3.99 5.24 1.22
N ASN A 318 3.07 5.68 2.09
CA ASN A 318 2.07 4.83 2.75
C ASN A 318 2.67 3.59 3.46
N GLN A 319 3.79 3.80 4.17
CA GLN A 319 4.56 2.77 4.88
C GLN A 319 3.96 2.47 6.26
N LYS A 320 2.76 1.87 6.27
CA LYS A 320 1.99 1.58 7.49
C LYS A 320 2.77 0.74 8.51
N GLU A 321 3.53 -0.26 8.04
CA GLU A 321 4.25 -1.20 8.91
C GLU A 321 5.47 -0.58 9.59
N PHE A 322 6.21 0.25 8.86
CA PHE A 322 7.34 1.01 9.38
C PHE A 322 6.91 1.98 10.49
N VAL A 323 5.83 2.74 10.25
CA VAL A 323 5.35 3.74 11.21
C VAL A 323 4.72 3.08 12.44
N SER A 324 4.00 1.97 12.27
CA SER A 324 3.32 1.27 13.38
C SER A 324 4.27 0.46 14.29
N GLN A 325 5.55 0.35 13.92
CA GLN A 325 6.55 -0.34 14.73
C GLN A 325 6.67 0.26 16.15
N SER A 326 6.83 -0.61 17.14
CA SER A 326 6.89 -0.26 18.58
C SER A 326 7.91 0.83 18.91
N ASN A 327 9.16 0.71 18.43
CA ASN A 327 10.23 1.68 18.72
C ASN A 327 9.89 3.06 18.15
N CYS A 328 9.39 3.12 16.90
CA CYS A 328 8.94 4.35 16.26
C CYS A 328 7.78 5.00 17.03
N GLN A 329 6.77 4.20 17.42
CA GLN A 329 5.63 4.70 18.19
C GLN A 329 6.02 5.18 19.59
N GLN A 330 6.96 4.52 20.26
CA GLN A 330 7.48 4.98 21.55
C GLN A 330 8.19 6.32 21.42
N PHE A 331 9.02 6.48 20.39
CA PHE A 331 9.69 7.73 20.09
C PHE A 331 8.70 8.86 19.75
N LEU A 332 7.70 8.58 18.91
CA LEU A 332 6.62 9.52 18.62
C LEU A 332 5.88 9.96 19.88
N ASN A 333 5.61 9.04 20.82
CA ASN A 333 5.04 9.39 22.12
C ASN A 333 5.96 10.33 22.92
N THR A 334 7.28 10.11 22.92
CA THR A 334 8.21 11.00 23.62
C THR A 334 8.23 12.41 23.02
N VAL A 335 8.19 12.53 21.69
CA VAL A 335 8.11 13.82 20.99
C VAL A 335 6.75 14.49 21.22
N TRP A 336 5.66 13.72 21.22
CA TRP A 336 4.30 14.21 21.42
C TRP A 336 4.08 14.87 22.77
N PHE A 337 4.51 14.21 23.85
CA PHE A 337 4.35 14.76 25.19
C PHE A 337 5.46 15.77 25.56
N GLY A 338 6.67 15.63 24.99
CA GLY A 338 7.78 16.55 25.25
C GLY A 338 7.98 16.84 26.75
N GLN A 339 7.92 18.11 27.13
CA GLN A 339 8.05 18.55 28.53
C GLN A 339 6.90 18.07 29.44
N MET A 340 5.76 17.68 28.88
CA MET A 340 4.59 17.16 29.60
C MET A 340 4.61 15.63 29.75
N SER A 341 5.77 14.98 29.69
CA SER A 341 5.92 13.52 29.82
C SER A 341 5.27 12.94 31.10
N GLY A 342 5.26 13.72 32.19
CA GLY A 342 4.60 13.35 33.45
C GLY A 342 3.06 13.20 33.35
N TYR A 343 2.41 13.78 32.33
CA TYR A 343 0.97 13.67 32.11
C TYR A 343 0.52 12.21 31.95
N ARG A 344 1.32 11.38 31.27
CA ARG A 344 0.98 9.97 31.01
C ARG A 344 0.82 9.15 32.29
N ARG A 345 1.60 9.47 33.33
CA ARG A 345 1.61 8.77 34.62
C ARG A 345 0.46 9.17 35.56
N LYS A 346 -0.25 10.28 35.27
CA LYS A 346 -1.37 10.74 36.09
C LYS A 346 -2.58 9.79 36.00
N PRO A 347 -3.39 9.67 37.07
CA PRO A 347 -4.65 8.93 37.01
C PRO A 347 -5.65 9.61 36.07
N THR A 348 -6.59 8.84 35.53
CA THR A 348 -7.55 9.29 34.50
C THR A 348 -8.35 10.53 34.92
N CYS A 349 -8.80 10.61 36.17
CA CYS A 349 -9.50 11.79 36.68
C CYS A 349 -8.65 13.07 36.61
N LYS A 350 -7.39 13.02 37.07
CA LYS A 350 -6.47 14.17 36.97
C LYS A 350 -6.10 14.50 35.53
N LYS A 351 -6.06 13.51 34.62
CA LYS A 351 -5.86 13.73 33.18
C LYS A 351 -7.01 14.54 32.60
N ILE A 352 -8.26 14.09 32.81
CA ILE A 352 -9.47 14.78 32.35
C ILE A 352 -9.52 16.19 32.93
N MET A 353 -9.28 16.36 34.23
CA MET A 353 -9.26 17.68 34.88
C MET A 353 -8.22 18.61 34.26
N THR A 354 -7.02 18.10 33.95
CA THR A 354 -5.96 18.90 33.30
C THR A 354 -6.41 19.35 31.90
N VAL A 355 -6.98 18.43 31.09
CA VAL A 355 -7.49 18.76 29.74
C VAL A 355 -8.62 19.77 29.81
N LEU A 356 -9.57 19.60 30.73
CA LEU A 356 -10.68 20.52 30.93
C LEU A 356 -10.21 21.91 31.37
N THR A 357 -9.22 21.98 32.26
CA THR A 357 -8.63 23.26 32.70
C THR A 357 -7.95 23.97 31.52
N VAL A 358 -7.12 23.26 30.74
CA VAL A 358 -6.46 23.84 29.54
C VAL A 358 -7.51 24.25 28.49
N GLY A 359 -8.56 23.43 28.33
CA GLY A 359 -9.68 23.71 27.45
C GLY A 359 -10.40 24.99 27.85
N MET A 360 -10.79 25.17 29.12
CA MET A 360 -11.48 26.39 29.57
C MET A 360 -10.64 27.66 29.39
N PHE A 361 -9.32 27.57 29.63
CA PHE A 361 -8.41 28.70 29.52
C PHE A 361 -7.74 28.84 28.13
N TRP A 362 -8.23 28.15 27.10
CA TRP A 362 -7.64 28.17 25.76
C TRP A 362 -7.48 29.58 25.15
N PRO A 363 -8.42 30.54 25.32
CA PRO A 363 -8.29 31.86 24.71
C PRO A 363 -7.15 32.67 25.35
N VAL A 364 -7.06 32.60 26.69
CA VAL A 364 -6.00 33.27 27.47
C VAL A 364 -4.63 32.71 27.10
N LEU A 365 -4.52 31.37 27.02
CA LEU A 365 -3.27 30.71 26.62
C LEU A 365 -2.84 31.11 25.21
N SER A 366 -3.78 31.17 24.25
CA SER A 366 -3.51 31.59 22.87
C SER A 366 -3.02 33.04 22.79
N LEU A 367 -3.63 33.94 23.56
CA LEU A 367 -3.22 35.34 23.65
C LEU A 367 -1.84 35.50 24.29
N CYS A 368 -1.55 34.76 25.37
CA CYS A 368 -0.24 34.73 26.01
C CYS A 368 0.87 34.29 25.04
N TYR A 369 0.59 33.31 24.17
CA TYR A 369 1.54 32.88 23.14
C TYR A 369 1.78 33.97 22.08
N LEU A 370 0.74 34.71 21.70
CA LEU A 370 0.83 35.80 20.73
C LEU A 370 1.70 36.96 21.23
N ILE A 371 1.53 37.34 22.50
CA ILE A 371 2.27 38.44 23.14
C ILE A 371 3.71 38.03 23.46
N ALA A 372 3.90 36.89 24.13
CA ALA A 372 5.20 36.48 24.68
C ALA A 372 5.53 35.00 24.38
N PRO A 373 5.88 34.65 23.13
CA PRO A 373 6.12 33.26 22.71
C PRO A 373 7.36 32.61 23.35
N LYS A 374 8.29 33.39 23.92
CA LYS A 374 9.50 32.86 24.60
C LYS A 374 9.31 32.58 26.10
N SER A 375 8.14 32.92 26.65
CA SER A 375 7.78 32.68 28.06
C SER A 375 7.74 31.18 28.39
N GLN A 376 7.72 30.84 29.68
CA GLN A 376 7.56 29.44 30.12
C GLN A 376 6.26 28.83 29.57
N PHE A 377 5.15 29.58 29.65
CA PHE A 377 3.87 29.18 29.06
C PHE A 377 3.94 29.04 27.53
N GLY A 378 4.66 29.92 26.85
CA GLY A 378 4.89 29.84 25.41
C GLY A 378 5.60 28.55 24.99
N ARG A 379 6.60 28.10 25.77
CA ARG A 379 7.29 26.80 25.53
C ARG A 379 6.37 25.60 25.79
N ILE A 380 5.50 25.68 26.79
CA ILE A 380 4.51 24.63 27.07
C ILE A 380 3.49 24.54 25.92
N ILE A 381 2.96 25.66 25.44
CA ILE A 381 2.01 25.71 24.30
C ILE A 381 2.65 25.21 23.01
N HIS A 382 3.96 25.42 22.85
CA HIS A 382 4.72 24.91 21.72
C HIS A 382 4.80 23.37 21.69
N THR A 383 4.49 22.67 22.80
CA THR A 383 4.38 21.21 22.78
C THR A 383 3.16 20.76 21.96
N PRO A 384 3.29 19.74 21.10
CA PRO A 384 2.26 19.38 20.14
C PRO A 384 0.98 18.84 20.82
N PHE A 385 1.12 18.15 21.96
CA PHE A 385 -0.03 17.77 22.78
C PHE A 385 -0.88 18.96 23.24
N MET A 386 -0.24 20.07 23.65
CA MET A 386 -0.97 21.28 24.05
C MET A 386 -1.59 21.99 22.86
N LYS A 387 -0.89 22.07 21.71
CA LYS A 387 -1.46 22.58 20.46
C LYS A 387 -2.75 21.83 20.13
N PHE A 388 -2.73 20.49 20.18
CA PHE A 388 -3.91 19.66 19.90
C PHE A 388 -5.10 19.97 20.80
N ILE A 389 -4.89 20.08 22.12
CA ILE A 389 -5.97 20.40 23.07
C ILE A 389 -6.53 21.81 22.80
N ILE A 390 -5.67 22.78 22.55
CA ILE A 390 -6.07 24.18 22.31
C ILE A 390 -6.87 24.30 20.99
N HIS A 391 -6.42 23.62 19.92
CA HIS A 391 -7.17 23.55 18.65
C HIS A 391 -8.52 22.83 18.83
N GLY A 392 -8.54 21.71 19.56
CA GLY A 392 -9.78 20.99 19.88
C GLY A 392 -10.76 21.82 20.72
N ALA A 393 -10.26 22.55 21.72
CA ALA A 393 -11.06 23.41 22.58
C ALA A 393 -11.66 24.60 21.80
N SER A 394 -10.88 25.23 20.92
CA SER A 394 -11.41 26.28 20.04
C SER A 394 -12.54 25.74 19.14
N TYR A 395 -12.33 24.57 18.51
CA TYR A 395 -13.36 23.97 17.68
C TYR A 395 -14.63 23.62 18.47
N PHE A 396 -14.48 23.11 19.68
CA PHE A 396 -15.62 22.87 20.57
C PHE A 396 -16.37 24.17 20.94
N THR A 397 -15.65 25.26 21.21
CA THR A 397 -16.29 26.57 21.44
C THR A 397 -17.00 27.12 20.20
N PHE A 398 -16.48 26.85 18.99
CA PHE A 398 -17.17 27.18 17.75
C PHE A 398 -18.51 26.43 17.63
N LEU A 399 -18.55 25.13 17.96
CA LEU A 399 -19.81 24.37 17.97
C LEU A 399 -20.80 24.87 19.04
N LEU A 400 -20.31 25.24 20.23
CA LEU A 400 -21.15 25.88 21.25
C LEU A 400 -21.74 27.21 20.77
N LEU A 401 -20.93 28.02 20.06
CA LEU A 401 -21.40 29.27 19.47
C LEU A 401 -22.45 29.03 18.38
N LEU A 402 -22.30 27.97 17.57
CA LEU A 402 -23.32 27.57 16.59
C LEU A 402 -24.64 27.14 17.25
N ASN A 403 -24.58 26.41 18.37
CA ASN A 403 -25.79 26.07 19.14
C ASN A 403 -26.46 27.32 19.69
N LEU A 404 -25.69 28.25 20.27
CA LEU A 404 -26.21 29.50 20.78
C LEU A 404 -26.89 30.31 19.66
N TYR A 405 -26.26 30.37 18.49
CA TYR A 405 -26.82 31.02 17.31
C TYR A 405 -28.15 30.40 16.88
N SER A 406 -28.21 29.07 16.83
CA SER A 406 -29.37 28.34 16.29
C SER A 406 -30.55 28.30 17.26
N LEU A 407 -30.28 28.16 18.57
CA LEU A 407 -31.31 27.96 19.59
C LEU A 407 -31.88 29.26 20.16
N VAL A 408 -31.05 30.29 20.33
CA VAL A 408 -31.46 31.53 21.02
C VAL A 408 -31.72 32.65 20.03
N TYR A 409 -30.81 32.84 19.08
CA TYR A 409 -30.79 34.04 18.28
C TYR A 409 -31.68 33.97 17.02
N ASN A 410 -31.81 32.79 16.42
CA ASN A 410 -32.67 32.61 15.24
C ASN A 410 -34.17 32.59 15.60
N GLU A 411 -34.53 32.44 16.88
CA GLU A 411 -35.93 32.45 17.31
C GLU A 411 -36.58 33.84 17.16
N ASP A 412 -35.83 34.90 17.44
CA ASP A 412 -36.36 36.26 17.54
C ASP A 412 -36.63 36.93 16.17
N LYS A 413 -36.18 36.33 15.05
CA LYS A 413 -36.15 36.96 13.71
C LYS A 413 -36.80 36.16 12.58
N LYS A 414 -37.75 35.27 12.92
CA LYS A 414 -38.37 34.33 11.96
C LYS A 414 -39.06 35.00 10.74
N ASN A 415 -39.49 36.26 10.85
CA ASN A 415 -40.32 36.95 9.84
C ASN A 415 -39.63 38.11 9.12
N THR A 416 -38.32 38.30 9.28
CA THR A 416 -37.60 39.41 8.62
C THR A 416 -36.88 38.92 7.37
N MET A 417 -37.17 39.51 6.20
CA MET A 417 -36.40 39.22 4.98
C MET A 417 -35.03 39.90 5.08
N GLY A 418 -33.95 39.11 5.07
CA GLY A 418 -32.58 39.64 5.11
C GLY A 418 -32.18 40.33 6.43
N PRO A 419 -32.23 39.62 7.58
CA PRO A 419 -31.88 40.20 8.88
C PRO A 419 -30.46 40.79 8.87
N ALA A 420 -30.28 41.95 9.51
CA ALA A 420 -28.97 42.57 9.66
C ALA A 420 -28.00 41.65 10.42
N LEU A 421 -26.74 41.62 9.98
CA LEU A 421 -25.68 40.86 10.64
C LEU A 421 -25.45 41.41 12.06
N GLU A 422 -25.49 40.53 13.05
CA GLU A 422 -25.26 40.91 14.44
C GLU A 422 -23.88 40.49 14.95
N ARG A 423 -23.58 40.87 16.20
CA ARG A 423 -22.31 40.59 16.86
C ARG A 423 -21.94 39.09 16.81
N ILE A 424 -22.92 38.19 16.94
CA ILE A 424 -22.70 36.74 16.87
C ILE A 424 -22.34 36.31 15.45
N ASP A 425 -22.99 36.85 14.41
CA ASP A 425 -22.63 36.58 13.02
C ASP A 425 -21.19 37.00 12.73
N TYR A 426 -20.77 38.20 13.18
CA TYR A 426 -19.38 38.65 13.02
C TYR A 426 -18.38 37.76 13.74
N LEU A 427 -18.73 37.28 14.95
CA LEU A 427 -17.90 36.29 15.66
C LEU A 427 -17.79 35.00 14.84
N LEU A 428 -18.90 34.41 14.39
CA LEU A 428 -18.89 33.19 13.57
C LEU A 428 -18.07 33.36 12.29
N ILE A 429 -18.24 34.48 11.59
CA ILE A 429 -17.47 34.83 10.38
C ILE A 429 -15.97 34.86 10.70
N LEU A 430 -15.56 35.43 11.83
CA LEU A 430 -14.15 35.45 12.25
C LEU A 430 -13.59 34.02 12.43
N TRP A 431 -14.35 33.10 13.03
CA TRP A 431 -13.95 31.69 13.13
C TRP A 431 -13.85 31.02 11.76
N ILE A 432 -14.83 31.25 10.88
CA ILE A 432 -14.87 30.66 9.53
C ILE A 432 -13.71 31.15 8.68
N ILE A 433 -13.42 32.46 8.68
CA ILE A 433 -12.24 33.01 8.01
C ILE A 433 -10.96 32.38 8.57
N GLY A 434 -10.88 32.17 9.89
CA GLY A 434 -9.74 31.51 10.53
C GLY A 434 -9.56 30.05 10.10
N MET A 435 -10.67 29.32 9.91
CA MET A 435 -10.66 27.95 9.37
C MET A 435 -10.28 27.92 7.90
N ILE A 436 -10.86 28.80 7.06
CA ILE A 436 -10.53 28.93 5.64
C ILE A 436 -9.04 29.27 5.47
N TRP A 437 -8.52 30.21 6.26
CA TRP A 437 -7.10 30.58 6.23
C TRP A 437 -6.19 29.40 6.62
N SER A 438 -6.61 28.58 7.58
CA SER A 438 -5.89 27.36 7.95
C SER A 438 -5.86 26.36 6.79
N ASP A 439 -6.98 26.16 6.10
CA ASP A 439 -7.07 25.25 4.96
C ASP A 439 -6.27 25.77 3.76
N ILE A 440 -6.31 27.08 3.46
CA ILE A 440 -5.49 27.70 2.41
C ILE A 440 -4.00 27.52 2.70
N LYS A 441 -3.56 27.78 3.93
CA LYS A 441 -2.15 27.55 4.33
C LYS A 441 -1.77 26.09 4.10
N ARG A 442 -2.64 25.17 4.47
CA ARG A 442 -2.37 23.74 4.33
C ARG A 442 -2.29 23.31 2.88
N LEU A 443 -3.23 23.77 2.06
CA LEU A 443 -3.22 23.56 0.61
C LEU A 443 -1.94 24.11 -0.03
N TRP A 444 -1.46 25.27 0.41
CA TRP A 444 -0.22 25.88 -0.11
C TRP A 444 1.05 25.11 0.28
N TYR A 445 1.08 24.47 1.46
CA TYR A 445 2.26 23.73 1.92
C TYR A 445 2.28 22.25 1.51
N GLU A 446 1.13 21.59 1.49
CA GLU A 446 1.02 20.15 1.17
C GLU A 446 0.85 19.93 -0.35
N GLY A 447 0.23 20.88 -1.07
CA GLY A 447 -0.17 20.71 -2.47
C GLY A 447 -1.61 20.19 -2.61
N LEU A 448 -2.17 20.26 -3.82
CA LEU A 448 -3.58 19.94 -4.08
C LEU A 448 -3.88 18.43 -3.99
N GLU A 449 -3.02 17.59 -4.55
CA GLU A 449 -3.22 16.14 -4.62
C GLU A 449 -3.21 15.52 -3.21
N ASP A 450 -2.14 15.75 -2.43
CA ASP A 450 -2.01 15.29 -1.05
C ASP A 450 -3.13 15.86 -0.15
N PHE A 451 -3.60 17.08 -0.43
CA PHE A 451 -4.70 17.69 0.31
C PHE A 451 -6.03 16.95 0.06
N LEU A 452 -6.33 16.61 -1.20
CA LEU A 452 -7.58 15.95 -1.57
C LEU A 452 -7.59 14.46 -1.24
N GLU A 453 -6.45 13.78 -1.13
CA GLU A 453 -6.42 12.37 -0.74
C GLU A 453 -6.95 12.14 0.69
N GLU A 454 -6.80 13.13 1.58
CA GLU A 454 -7.21 13.02 2.97
C GLU A 454 -8.70 13.35 3.18
N SER A 455 -9.50 12.37 3.61
CA SER A 455 -10.95 12.53 3.83
C SER A 455 -11.31 13.63 4.85
N ARG A 456 -10.48 13.87 5.87
CA ARG A 456 -10.65 14.97 6.82
C ARG A 456 -10.59 16.34 6.14
N ASN A 457 -9.70 16.49 5.16
CA ASN A 457 -9.52 17.72 4.41
C ASN A 457 -10.69 17.95 3.46
N GLN A 458 -11.13 16.89 2.77
CA GLN A 458 -12.33 16.93 1.93
C GLN A 458 -13.55 17.40 2.72
N LEU A 459 -13.82 16.82 3.91
CA LEU A 459 -14.94 17.25 4.76
C LEU A 459 -14.79 18.72 5.18
N SER A 460 -13.58 19.15 5.57
CA SER A 460 -13.33 20.53 6.00
C SER A 460 -13.53 21.52 4.85
N PHE A 461 -13.11 21.16 3.64
CA PHE A 461 -13.30 21.97 2.43
C PHE A 461 -14.78 22.14 2.07
N VAL A 462 -15.55 21.05 2.04
CA VAL A 462 -17.00 21.08 1.77
C VAL A 462 -17.74 21.87 2.85
N MET A 463 -17.41 21.64 4.12
CA MET A 463 -18.01 22.38 5.24
C MET A 463 -17.72 23.89 5.13
N ASN A 464 -16.47 24.28 4.89
CA ASN A 464 -16.07 25.68 4.80
C ASN A 464 -16.67 26.38 3.57
N SER A 465 -16.81 25.69 2.43
CA SER A 465 -17.44 26.25 1.24
C SER A 465 -18.95 26.49 1.44
N LEU A 466 -19.65 25.59 2.13
CA LEU A 466 -21.06 25.76 2.50
C LEU A 466 -21.26 26.93 3.48
N TYR A 467 -20.39 27.07 4.48
CA TYR A 467 -20.42 28.23 5.37
C TYR A 467 -20.17 29.53 4.59
N LEU A 468 -19.17 29.57 3.71
CA LEU A 468 -18.89 30.75 2.89
C LEU A 468 -20.09 31.13 2.01
N ALA A 469 -20.72 30.13 1.36
CA ALA A 469 -21.92 30.33 0.55
C ALA A 469 -23.10 30.87 1.39
N THR A 470 -23.30 30.33 2.60
CA THR A 470 -24.33 30.79 3.53
C THR A 470 -24.18 32.27 3.86
N PHE A 471 -22.98 32.70 4.27
CA PHE A 471 -22.75 34.10 4.65
C PHE A 471 -22.78 35.03 3.45
N ALA A 472 -22.31 34.58 2.28
CA ALA A 472 -22.43 35.34 1.04
C ALA A 472 -23.91 35.59 0.68
N LEU A 473 -24.75 34.55 0.75
CA LEU A 473 -26.19 34.67 0.50
C LEU A 473 -26.89 35.55 1.54
N LYS A 474 -26.49 35.51 2.82
CA LYS A 474 -27.02 36.41 3.85
C LYS A 474 -26.68 37.88 3.57
N VAL A 475 -25.45 38.16 3.12
CA VAL A 475 -25.04 39.52 2.71
C VAL A 475 -25.84 39.99 1.49
N VAL A 476 -26.02 39.12 0.49
CA VAL A 476 -26.84 39.42 -0.69
C VAL A 476 -28.31 39.66 -0.30
N ALA A 477 -28.86 38.83 0.59
CA ALA A 477 -30.23 38.98 1.08
C ALA A 477 -30.40 40.32 1.81
N HIS A 478 -29.46 40.65 2.70
CA HIS A 478 -29.49 41.90 3.45
C HIS A 478 -29.39 43.14 2.55
N ASN A 479 -28.62 43.11 1.46
CA ASN A 479 -28.47 44.26 0.56
C ASN A 479 -29.67 44.47 -0.39
N LYS A 480 -30.42 43.40 -0.69
CA LYS A 480 -31.48 43.43 -1.73
C LYS A 480 -32.89 43.48 -1.13
N PHE A 481 -33.10 42.91 0.05
CA PHE A 481 -34.41 42.77 0.67
C PHE A 481 -34.39 43.43 2.05
N HIS A 482 -35.32 44.36 2.26
CA HIS A 482 -35.49 45.10 3.52
C HIS A 482 -36.93 45.04 4.06
N ASP A 483 -37.81 44.31 3.38
CA ASP A 483 -39.25 44.28 3.67
C ASP A 483 -39.59 43.25 4.77
N PHE A 484 -40.63 43.56 5.54
CA PHE A 484 -41.22 42.64 6.50
C PHE A 484 -42.38 41.90 5.84
N ALA A 485 -42.29 40.58 5.75
CA ALA A 485 -43.35 39.72 5.23
C ALA A 485 -43.33 38.38 5.98
N ASP A 486 -44.50 37.80 6.21
CA ASP A 486 -44.62 36.50 6.84
C ASP A 486 -43.86 35.44 6.03
N ARG A 487 -43.11 34.57 6.71
CA ARG A 487 -42.23 33.56 6.10
C ARG A 487 -42.92 32.63 5.10
N LYS A 488 -44.23 32.42 5.27
CA LYS A 488 -45.08 31.60 4.39
C LYS A 488 -45.24 32.19 2.98
N ASP A 489 -45.14 33.51 2.85
CA ASP A 489 -45.37 34.25 1.60
C ASP A 489 -44.07 34.47 0.82
N TRP A 490 -42.95 33.91 1.30
CA TRP A 490 -41.65 34.05 0.66
C TRP A 490 -41.56 33.12 -0.55
N ASP A 491 -40.84 33.57 -1.59
CA ASP A 491 -40.52 32.71 -2.72
C ASP A 491 -39.70 31.48 -2.27
N ALA A 492 -39.97 30.33 -2.87
CA ALA A 492 -39.35 29.06 -2.49
C ALA A 492 -37.81 29.08 -2.61
N PHE A 493 -37.27 29.87 -3.54
CA PHE A 493 -35.83 30.05 -3.76
C PHE A 493 -35.29 31.34 -3.15
N HIS A 494 -36.01 31.95 -2.20
CA HIS A 494 -35.55 33.16 -1.53
C HIS A 494 -34.14 32.95 -0.93
N PRO A 495 -33.16 33.86 -1.16
CA PRO A 495 -31.76 33.66 -0.76
C PRO A 495 -31.57 33.38 0.73
N THR A 496 -32.44 33.90 1.60
CA THR A 496 -32.40 33.63 3.04
C THR A 496 -32.75 32.17 3.36
N LEU A 497 -33.76 31.60 2.69
CA LEU A 497 -34.15 30.20 2.89
C LEU A 497 -33.07 29.24 2.39
N VAL A 498 -32.49 29.54 1.22
CA VAL A 498 -31.36 28.78 0.68
C VAL A 498 -30.16 28.86 1.63
N ALA A 499 -29.86 30.04 2.17
CA ALA A 499 -28.79 30.22 3.14
C ALA A 499 -29.05 29.41 4.43
N GLU A 500 -30.27 29.41 4.97
CA GLU A 500 -30.63 28.59 6.14
C GLU A 500 -30.49 27.09 5.88
N GLY A 501 -30.89 26.62 4.69
CA GLY A 501 -30.73 25.22 4.29
C GLY A 501 -29.26 24.81 4.19
N LEU A 502 -28.44 25.62 3.52
CA LEU A 502 -26.99 25.38 3.43
C LEU A 502 -26.31 25.47 4.81
N PHE A 503 -26.75 26.38 5.67
CA PHE A 503 -26.26 26.53 7.04
C PHE A 503 -26.56 25.29 7.89
N ALA A 504 -27.78 24.76 7.83
CA ALA A 504 -28.17 23.56 8.54
C ALA A 504 -27.32 22.36 8.10
N PHE A 505 -27.11 22.21 6.79
CA PHE A 505 -26.25 21.15 6.27
C PHE A 505 -24.78 21.32 6.71
N ALA A 506 -24.24 22.54 6.66
CA ALA A 506 -22.90 22.84 7.16
C ALA A 506 -22.74 22.55 8.66
N ASN A 507 -23.77 22.84 9.47
CA ASN A 507 -23.79 22.53 10.90
C ASN A 507 -23.68 21.03 11.15
N VAL A 508 -24.44 20.20 10.43
CA VAL A 508 -24.34 18.74 10.52
C VAL A 508 -22.92 18.27 10.20
N LEU A 509 -22.33 18.72 9.09
CA LEU A 509 -20.95 18.36 8.73
C LEU A 509 -19.94 18.81 9.78
N SER A 510 -20.16 19.95 10.43
CA SER A 510 -19.29 20.44 11.50
C SER A 510 -19.33 19.55 12.75
N TYR A 511 -20.48 18.97 13.10
CA TYR A 511 -20.55 17.96 14.16
C TYR A 511 -19.90 16.65 13.74
N LEU A 512 -20.13 16.19 12.50
CA LEU A 512 -19.49 14.97 11.99
C LEU A 512 -17.96 15.06 12.02
N ARG A 513 -17.38 16.25 11.89
CA ARG A 513 -15.93 16.46 12.01
C ARG A 513 -15.36 16.03 13.36
N LEU A 514 -16.16 16.02 14.45
CA LEU A 514 -15.70 15.54 15.76
C LEU A 514 -15.32 14.06 15.76
N PHE A 515 -15.90 13.24 14.88
CA PHE A 515 -15.54 11.83 14.76
C PHE A 515 -14.04 11.65 14.44
N PHE A 516 -13.42 12.58 13.71
CA PHE A 516 -11.98 12.50 13.44
C PHE A 516 -11.11 12.67 14.67
N MET A 517 -11.62 13.27 15.76
CA MET A 517 -10.89 13.36 17.03
C MET A 517 -10.83 12.02 17.78
N TYR A 518 -11.72 11.08 17.47
CA TYR A 518 -11.72 9.74 18.07
C TYR A 518 -10.45 8.95 17.74
N THR A 519 -9.77 9.26 16.63
CA THR A 519 -8.45 8.71 16.25
C THR A 519 -7.39 8.83 17.35
N THR A 520 -7.52 9.82 18.26
CA THR A 520 -6.55 10.02 19.35
C THR A 520 -6.75 9.02 20.49
N SER A 521 -7.96 8.46 20.62
CA SER A 521 -8.27 7.45 21.63
C SER A 521 -7.74 6.07 21.21
N SER A 522 -7.20 5.31 22.18
CA SER A 522 -6.78 3.93 21.95
C SER A 522 -7.93 2.93 21.83
N ILE A 523 -9.13 3.31 22.27
CA ILE A 523 -10.31 2.42 22.24
C ILE A 523 -11.19 2.76 21.03
N LEU A 524 -11.50 4.05 20.84
CA LEU A 524 -12.40 4.50 19.77
C LEU A 524 -11.70 4.66 18.42
N GLY A 525 -10.37 4.81 18.42
CA GLY A 525 -9.60 5.06 17.20
C GLY A 525 -9.65 3.90 16.19
N PRO A 526 -9.30 2.66 16.58
CA PRO A 526 -9.37 1.51 15.67
C PRO A 526 -10.78 1.31 15.08
N LEU A 527 -11.82 1.43 15.91
CA LEU A 527 -13.22 1.32 15.50
C LEU A 527 -13.62 2.38 14.45
N GLN A 528 -13.15 3.62 14.62
CA GLN A 528 -13.47 4.71 13.71
C GLN A 528 -12.73 4.56 12.36
N ILE A 529 -11.49 4.08 12.36
CA ILE A 529 -10.72 3.82 11.13
C ILE A 529 -11.32 2.66 10.34
N SER A 530 -11.68 1.56 11.01
CA SER A 530 -12.31 0.42 10.34
C SER A 530 -13.67 0.80 9.73
N MET A 531 -14.47 1.60 10.43
CA MET A 531 -15.72 2.16 9.88
C MET A 531 -15.48 2.98 8.61
N GLY A 532 -14.46 3.85 8.59
CA GLY A 532 -14.14 4.67 7.43
C GLY A 532 -13.75 3.85 6.19
N GLN A 533 -13.06 2.73 6.37
CA GLN A 533 -12.69 1.84 5.26
C GLN A 533 -13.86 1.00 4.77
N MET A 534 -14.70 0.49 5.68
CA MET A 534 -15.93 -0.21 5.31
C MET A 534 -16.86 0.68 4.47
N LEU A 535 -16.89 2.00 4.73
CA LEU A 535 -17.65 2.95 3.92
C LEU A 535 -17.15 3.05 2.46
N GLN A 536 -15.87 2.82 2.19
CA GLN A 536 -15.35 2.80 0.81
C GLN A 536 -15.85 1.57 0.04
N ASP A 537 -15.91 0.41 0.71
CA ASP A 537 -16.50 -0.80 0.12
C ASP A 537 -18.02 -0.68 -0.04
N PHE A 538 -18.70 -0.04 0.92
CA PHE A 538 -20.12 0.33 0.80
C PHE A 538 -20.38 1.20 -0.42
N GLY A 539 -19.47 2.13 -0.76
CA GLY A 539 -19.60 2.97 -1.95
C GLY A 539 -19.67 2.18 -3.27
N LYS A 540 -18.89 1.10 -3.40
CA LYS A 540 -18.95 0.22 -4.58
C LYS A 540 -20.32 -0.47 -4.69
N PHE A 541 -20.88 -0.89 -3.56
CA PHE A 541 -22.22 -1.48 -3.50
C PHE A 541 -23.33 -0.47 -3.78
N LEU A 542 -23.18 0.77 -3.28
CA LEU A 542 -24.11 1.86 -3.54
C LEU A 542 -24.29 2.12 -5.04
N GLY A 543 -23.23 1.96 -5.84
CA GLY A 543 -23.32 2.04 -7.31
C GLY A 543 -24.26 0.99 -7.92
N MET A 544 -24.19 -0.28 -7.47
CA MET A 544 -25.13 -1.32 -7.91
C MET A 544 -26.56 -1.03 -7.47
N PHE A 545 -26.73 -0.52 -6.25
CA PHE A 545 -28.03 -0.11 -5.73
C PHE A 545 -28.64 1.04 -6.55
N LEU A 546 -27.86 2.08 -6.89
CA LEU A 546 -28.33 3.21 -7.70
C LEU A 546 -28.76 2.78 -9.11
N LEU A 547 -28.06 1.81 -9.71
CA LEU A 547 -28.45 1.24 -11.01
C LEU A 547 -29.85 0.58 -10.93
N VAL A 548 -30.07 -0.22 -9.89
CA VAL A 548 -31.38 -0.83 -9.63
C VAL A 548 -32.43 0.27 -9.40
N LEU A 549 -32.16 1.23 -8.50
CA LEU A 549 -33.07 2.34 -8.21
C LEU A 549 -33.49 3.09 -9.48
N PHE A 550 -32.56 3.46 -10.34
CA PHE A 550 -32.88 4.17 -11.59
C PHE A 550 -33.65 3.31 -12.59
N SER A 551 -33.34 2.02 -12.73
CA SER A 551 -34.09 1.12 -13.61
C SER A 551 -35.56 1.02 -13.21
N PHE A 552 -35.83 0.81 -11.92
CA PHE A 552 -37.20 0.76 -11.40
C PHE A 552 -37.88 2.14 -11.40
N THR A 553 -37.13 3.22 -11.18
CA THR A 553 -37.66 4.60 -11.28
C THR A 553 -38.18 4.90 -12.68
N ILE A 554 -37.41 4.55 -13.72
CA ILE A 554 -37.83 4.74 -15.12
C ILE A 554 -39.06 3.88 -15.42
N GLY A 555 -39.06 2.61 -14.99
CA GLY A 555 -40.19 1.70 -15.20
C GLY A 555 -41.50 2.19 -14.58
N LEU A 556 -41.46 2.68 -13.34
CA LEU A 556 -42.65 3.23 -12.67
C LEU A 556 -43.06 4.58 -13.21
N THR A 557 -42.10 5.45 -13.54
CA THR A 557 -42.41 6.75 -14.16
C THR A 557 -43.12 6.52 -15.49
N GLN A 558 -42.61 5.64 -16.36
CA GLN A 558 -43.26 5.32 -17.63
C GLN A 558 -44.66 4.69 -17.47
N LEU A 559 -44.88 3.92 -16.40
CA LEU A 559 -46.18 3.30 -16.13
C LEU A 559 -47.23 4.32 -15.69
N TYR A 560 -46.84 5.34 -14.91
CA TYR A 560 -47.77 6.32 -14.32
C TYR A 560 -47.73 7.72 -14.97
N ASP A 561 -46.88 7.93 -15.99
CA ASP A 561 -46.75 9.20 -16.74
C ASP A 561 -48.05 9.62 -17.45
N LYS A 562 -48.83 8.64 -17.93
CA LYS A 562 -49.94 8.90 -18.87
C LYS A 562 -51.27 9.31 -18.24
N ASP A 563 -51.46 9.06 -16.94
CA ASP A 563 -52.75 9.32 -16.26
C ASP A 563 -52.78 10.63 -15.48
N TYR A 564 -51.77 11.48 -15.67
CA TYR A 564 -51.76 12.81 -15.06
C TYR A 564 -52.75 13.73 -15.77
N THR A 565 -53.98 13.74 -15.24
CA THR A 565 -54.91 14.86 -15.44
C THR A 565 -54.70 15.83 -14.29
N PRO A 566 -54.46 17.14 -14.54
CA PRO A 566 -54.36 18.14 -13.48
C PRO A 566 -55.75 18.32 -12.85
N LYS A 567 -56.14 17.40 -11.97
CA LYS A 567 -57.35 17.54 -11.16
C LYS A 567 -57.04 18.56 -10.07
N GLU A 568 -57.82 19.63 -10.09
CA GLU A 568 -58.00 20.72 -9.12
C GLU A 568 -56.87 20.92 -8.11
N GLN A 569 -56.27 22.11 -8.19
CA GLN A 569 -55.39 22.78 -7.23
C GLN A 569 -55.42 22.18 -5.82
N LYS A 570 -54.64 21.11 -5.60
CA LYS A 570 -54.38 20.55 -4.27
C LYS A 570 -53.25 21.35 -3.64
N ASP A 571 -53.45 21.77 -2.40
CA ASP A 571 -52.48 22.57 -1.63
C ASP A 571 -51.16 21.82 -1.34
N CYS A 572 -51.13 20.49 -1.54
CA CYS A 572 -49.93 19.66 -1.36
C CYS A 572 -49.85 18.58 -2.45
N VAL A 573 -48.68 18.46 -3.08
CA VAL A 573 -48.37 17.45 -4.11
C VAL A 573 -47.09 16.69 -3.74
N GLY A 574 -47.13 15.36 -3.81
CA GLY A 574 -45.97 14.48 -3.63
C GLY A 574 -46.02 13.60 -2.38
N ILE A 575 -44.92 12.89 -2.11
CA ILE A 575 -44.86 11.86 -1.05
C ILE A 575 -44.93 12.42 0.38
N PHE A 576 -44.60 13.69 0.56
CA PHE A 576 -44.56 14.34 1.87
C PHE A 576 -45.91 14.87 2.34
N CYS A 577 -46.98 14.70 1.56
CA CYS A 577 -48.32 15.10 1.91
C CYS A 577 -48.99 14.07 2.84
N GLU A 578 -49.86 14.54 3.73
CA GLU A 578 -50.66 13.69 4.62
C GLU A 578 -51.56 12.72 3.81
N GLN A 579 -52.16 13.22 2.72
CA GLN A 579 -52.84 12.39 1.73
C GLN A 579 -51.90 12.10 0.57
N GLN A 580 -51.25 10.94 0.61
CA GLN A 580 -50.38 10.48 -0.48
C GLN A 580 -51.25 10.02 -1.66
N SER A 581 -51.03 10.62 -2.84
CA SER A 581 -51.72 10.28 -4.10
C SER A 581 -50.78 9.65 -5.13
N ASN A 582 -51.37 8.98 -6.12
CA ASN A 582 -50.68 8.38 -7.28
C ASN A 582 -49.87 9.41 -8.09
N ASP A 583 -50.14 10.71 -7.90
CA ASP A 583 -49.46 11.85 -8.54
C ASP A 583 -47.94 11.88 -8.22
N THR A 584 -47.49 11.15 -7.20
CA THR A 584 -46.07 11.04 -6.81
C THR A 584 -45.21 10.38 -7.91
N PHE A 585 -45.79 9.46 -8.70
CA PHE A 585 -45.04 8.64 -9.67
C PHE A 585 -44.94 9.24 -11.08
N HIS A 586 -45.59 10.39 -11.33
CA HIS A 586 -45.53 11.07 -12.62
C HIS A 586 -44.16 11.70 -12.90
N SER A 587 -43.46 12.18 -11.86
CA SER A 587 -42.14 12.80 -12.04
C SER A 587 -41.01 11.83 -11.70
N PHE A 588 -39.96 11.81 -12.52
CA PHE A 588 -38.76 10.99 -12.26
C PHE A 588 -38.18 11.24 -10.85
N ILE A 589 -38.07 12.51 -10.45
CA ILE A 589 -37.51 12.89 -9.14
C ILE A 589 -38.45 12.45 -8.00
N GLY A 590 -39.76 12.63 -8.16
CA GLY A 590 -40.76 12.17 -7.19
C GLY A 590 -40.75 10.65 -7.01
N THR A 591 -40.71 9.90 -8.12
CA THR A 591 -40.58 8.44 -8.12
C THR A 591 -39.29 7.97 -7.45
N CYS A 592 -38.16 8.63 -7.74
CA CYS A 592 -36.87 8.31 -7.13
C CYS A 592 -36.90 8.49 -5.61
N PHE A 593 -37.45 9.61 -5.13
CA PHE A 593 -37.66 9.84 -3.70
C PHE A 593 -38.62 8.81 -3.09
N ALA A 594 -39.68 8.45 -3.80
CA ALA A 594 -40.64 7.46 -3.33
C ALA A 594 -40.02 6.08 -3.12
N LEU A 595 -39.28 5.60 -4.13
CA LEU A 595 -38.57 4.32 -4.05
C LEU A 595 -37.47 4.32 -2.98
N PHE A 596 -36.78 5.44 -2.78
CA PHE A 596 -35.79 5.58 -1.71
C PHE A 596 -36.42 5.44 -0.32
N TRP A 597 -37.50 6.18 -0.04
CA TRP A 597 -38.19 6.12 1.25
C TRP A 597 -38.89 4.78 1.49
N TYR A 598 -39.24 4.06 0.43
CA TYR A 598 -39.82 2.71 0.51
C TYR A 598 -38.88 1.70 1.18
N ILE A 599 -37.56 1.85 1.03
CA ILE A 599 -36.54 0.96 1.64
C ILE A 599 -36.65 0.97 3.16
N PHE A 600 -36.93 2.13 3.74
CA PHE A 600 -37.08 2.31 5.18
C PHE A 600 -38.48 1.96 5.68
N SER A 601 -39.36 1.45 4.81
CA SER A 601 -40.75 1.13 5.12
C SER A 601 -41.55 2.33 5.66
N LEU A 602 -41.11 3.56 5.39
CA LEU A 602 -41.78 4.81 5.77
C LEU A 602 -42.92 5.18 4.80
N ALA A 603 -42.84 4.70 3.55
CA ALA A 603 -43.98 4.72 2.65
C ALA A 603 -44.91 3.54 3.02
N HIS A 604 -46.03 3.83 3.68
CA HIS A 604 -47.04 2.81 3.94
C HIS A 604 -47.49 2.19 2.60
N VAL A 605 -47.32 0.87 2.48
CA VAL A 605 -47.85 0.01 1.39
C VAL A 605 -49.36 0.22 1.14
N ALA A 606 -50.04 0.92 2.05
CA ALA A 606 -51.47 1.26 2.01
C ALA A 606 -51.94 1.98 0.72
N ILE A 607 -51.05 2.59 -0.07
CA ILE A 607 -51.45 3.40 -1.23
C ILE A 607 -51.65 2.56 -2.50
N PHE A 608 -50.97 1.43 -2.66
CA PHE A 608 -51.14 0.58 -3.86
C PHE A 608 -52.28 -0.44 -3.76
N VAL A 609 -52.80 -0.69 -2.55
CA VAL A 609 -53.77 -1.78 -2.30
C VAL A 609 -55.23 -1.28 -2.24
N THR A 610 -55.50 0.03 -2.21
CA THR A 610 -56.85 0.51 -1.86
C THR A 610 -57.54 1.47 -2.84
N ARG A 611 -56.96 1.81 -4.00
CA ARG A 611 -57.67 2.58 -5.04
C ARG A 611 -57.81 1.79 -6.34
N PHE A 612 -58.57 0.70 -6.28
CA PHE A 612 -59.17 0.09 -7.46
C PHE A 612 -60.20 1.07 -8.04
N SER A 613 -59.83 1.81 -9.08
CA SER A 613 -60.82 2.38 -10.00
C SER A 613 -61.09 1.33 -11.07
N TYR A 614 -62.35 0.96 -11.28
CA TYR A 614 -62.80 -0.17 -12.13
C TYR A 614 -62.34 -0.13 -13.61
N GLY A 615 -61.64 0.92 -14.06
CA GLY A 615 -61.09 1.05 -15.42
C GLY A 615 -59.58 0.73 -15.58
N GLU A 616 -58.80 0.68 -14.50
CA GLU A 616 -57.31 0.64 -14.53
C GLU A 616 -56.71 -0.56 -13.77
N GLU A 617 -57.44 -1.68 -13.69
CA GLU A 617 -57.04 -2.86 -12.90
C GLU A 617 -55.66 -3.41 -13.31
N LEU A 618 -55.37 -3.46 -14.62
CA LEU A 618 -54.13 -4.03 -15.15
C LEU A 618 -52.91 -3.16 -14.80
N GLN A 619 -53.05 -1.84 -14.86
CA GLN A 619 -51.96 -0.92 -14.58
C GLN A 619 -51.63 -0.87 -13.09
N SER A 620 -52.65 -0.83 -12.23
CA SER A 620 -52.47 -0.90 -10.78
C SER A 620 -51.84 -2.24 -10.36
N PHE A 621 -52.25 -3.33 -10.99
CA PHE A 621 -51.66 -4.64 -10.77
C PHE A 621 -50.18 -4.69 -11.20
N VAL A 622 -49.86 -4.22 -12.41
CA VAL A 622 -48.47 -4.18 -12.91
C VAL A 622 -47.59 -3.29 -12.04
N GLY A 623 -48.09 -2.13 -11.59
CA GLY A 623 -47.36 -1.24 -10.69
C GLY A 623 -47.09 -1.88 -9.33
N ALA A 624 -48.08 -2.57 -8.75
CA ALA A 624 -47.91 -3.33 -7.52
C ALA A 624 -46.88 -4.47 -7.67
N VAL A 625 -46.85 -5.15 -8.82
CA VAL A 625 -45.85 -6.19 -9.11
C VAL A 625 -44.44 -5.58 -9.25
N ILE A 626 -44.29 -4.44 -9.93
CA ILE A 626 -42.98 -3.75 -10.08
C ILE A 626 -42.46 -3.26 -8.72
N VAL A 627 -43.32 -2.68 -7.88
CA VAL A 627 -42.93 -2.26 -6.51
C VAL A 627 -42.67 -3.49 -5.63
N GLY A 628 -43.46 -4.55 -5.73
CA GLY A 628 -43.25 -5.80 -5.01
C GLY A 628 -41.91 -6.46 -5.35
N THR A 629 -41.58 -6.56 -6.64
CA THR A 629 -40.29 -7.07 -7.12
C THR A 629 -39.13 -6.17 -6.69
N TYR A 630 -39.28 -4.85 -6.75
CA TYR A 630 -38.30 -3.90 -6.21
C TYR A 630 -37.99 -4.17 -4.73
N ASN A 631 -39.01 -4.40 -3.90
CA ASN A 631 -38.80 -4.71 -2.48
C ASN A 631 -38.08 -6.04 -2.25
N VAL A 632 -38.44 -7.08 -3.01
CA VAL A 632 -37.73 -8.36 -2.93
C VAL A 632 -36.26 -8.18 -3.31
N VAL A 633 -35.98 -7.47 -4.40
CA VAL A 633 -34.60 -7.25 -4.86
C VAL A 633 -33.82 -6.36 -3.89
N VAL A 634 -34.37 -5.23 -3.45
CA VAL A 634 -33.63 -4.25 -2.64
C VAL A 634 -33.59 -4.64 -1.15
N VAL A 635 -34.75 -4.91 -0.55
CA VAL A 635 -34.86 -5.15 0.89
C VAL A 635 -34.41 -6.56 1.26
N ILE A 636 -34.75 -7.58 0.46
CA ILE A 636 -34.36 -8.96 0.76
C ILE A 636 -32.97 -9.26 0.20
N VAL A 637 -32.77 -9.16 -1.12
CA VAL A 637 -31.52 -9.62 -1.75
C VAL A 637 -30.38 -8.64 -1.46
N LEU A 638 -30.48 -7.39 -1.89
CA LEU A 638 -29.40 -6.41 -1.80
C LEU A 638 -29.03 -6.10 -0.34
N THR A 639 -30.00 -5.91 0.57
CA THR A 639 -29.67 -5.64 1.98
C THR A 639 -28.96 -6.83 2.64
N LYS A 640 -29.33 -8.08 2.34
CA LYS A 640 -28.64 -9.26 2.89
C LYS A 640 -27.24 -9.43 2.31
N LEU A 641 -27.07 -9.19 1.01
CA LEU A 641 -25.76 -9.17 0.38
C LEU A 641 -24.87 -8.06 0.96
N LEU A 642 -25.42 -6.88 1.23
CA LEU A 642 -24.71 -5.78 1.84
C LEU A 642 -24.21 -6.15 3.24
N VAL A 643 -25.07 -6.73 4.09
CA VAL A 643 -24.67 -7.18 5.44
C VAL A 643 -23.55 -8.23 5.36
N ALA A 644 -23.67 -9.20 4.45
CA ALA A 644 -22.64 -10.22 4.26
C ALA A 644 -21.29 -9.62 3.80
N MET A 645 -21.34 -8.70 2.84
CA MET A 645 -20.16 -7.98 2.33
C MET A 645 -19.50 -7.13 3.41
N LEU A 646 -20.27 -6.36 4.18
CA LEU A 646 -19.77 -5.55 5.29
C LEU A 646 -19.14 -6.43 6.38
N HIS A 647 -19.73 -7.59 6.69
CA HIS A 647 -19.17 -8.52 7.66
C HIS A 647 -17.81 -9.08 7.19
N LYS A 648 -17.71 -9.50 5.93
CA LYS A 648 -16.44 -9.98 5.34
C LYS A 648 -15.38 -8.87 5.31
N SER A 649 -15.75 -7.65 4.91
CA SER A 649 -14.85 -6.49 4.90
C SER A 649 -14.37 -6.17 6.32
N PHE A 650 -15.27 -6.15 7.31
CA PHE A 650 -14.92 -5.93 8.72
C PHE A 650 -13.88 -6.95 9.23
N GLN A 651 -14.07 -8.25 8.97
CA GLN A 651 -13.13 -9.28 9.41
C GLN A 651 -11.73 -9.11 8.80
N LEU A 652 -11.64 -8.75 7.52
CA LEU A 652 -10.36 -8.50 6.85
C LEU A 652 -9.65 -7.26 7.43
N ILE A 653 -10.40 -6.19 7.69
CA ILE A 653 -9.86 -4.93 8.24
C ILE A 653 -9.44 -5.12 9.71
N ALA A 654 -10.21 -5.86 10.51
CA ALA A 654 -9.94 -6.09 11.93
C ALA A 654 -8.54 -6.71 12.17
N ASN A 655 -8.06 -7.58 11.27
CA ASN A 655 -6.72 -8.19 11.38
C ASN A 655 -5.57 -7.17 11.33
N HIS A 656 -5.81 -5.96 10.80
CA HIS A 656 -4.81 -4.92 10.63
C HIS A 656 -5.18 -3.59 11.28
N GLU A 657 -6.31 -3.51 12.00
CA GLU A 657 -6.88 -2.28 12.56
C GLU A 657 -5.88 -1.49 13.39
N ASP A 658 -5.07 -2.22 14.15
CA ASP A 658 -4.14 -1.67 15.13
C ASP A 658 -2.95 -0.98 14.44
N LYS A 659 -2.51 -1.54 13.31
CA LYS A 659 -1.44 -0.96 12.47
C LYS A 659 -1.95 0.31 11.79
N GLU A 660 -3.16 0.26 11.24
CA GLU A 660 -3.76 1.37 10.51
C GLU A 660 -4.14 2.53 11.41
N TRP A 661 -4.68 2.24 12.60
CA TRP A 661 -4.92 3.24 13.62
C TRP A 661 -3.63 3.94 14.05
N LYS A 662 -2.55 3.19 14.33
CA LYS A 662 -1.25 3.78 14.69
C LYS A 662 -0.68 4.66 13.58
N PHE A 663 -0.87 4.28 12.31
CA PHE A 663 -0.49 5.08 11.15
C PHE A 663 -1.32 6.37 11.06
N ALA A 664 -2.65 6.29 11.12
CA ALA A 664 -3.54 7.45 11.09
C ALA A 664 -3.26 8.41 12.26
N ARG A 665 -3.03 7.86 13.45
CA ARG A 665 -2.64 8.63 14.64
C ARG A 665 -1.29 9.35 14.44
N ALA A 666 -0.29 8.68 13.87
CA ALA A 666 0.99 9.30 13.58
C ALA A 666 0.86 10.44 12.55
N LYS A 667 0.04 10.25 11.50
CA LYS A 667 -0.29 11.30 10.50
C LYS A 667 -0.97 12.50 11.17
N LEU A 668 -1.92 12.27 12.08
CA LEU A 668 -2.55 13.33 12.87
C LEU A 668 -1.51 14.07 13.72
N TRP A 669 -0.67 13.36 14.46
CA TRP A 669 0.33 13.98 15.34
C TRP A 669 1.34 14.83 14.59
N LEU A 670 1.78 14.34 13.42
CA LEU A 670 2.73 15.05 12.56
C LEU A 670 2.21 16.43 12.14
N SER A 671 0.88 16.57 11.93
CA SER A 671 0.28 17.86 11.60
C SER A 671 0.41 18.92 12.70
N TYR A 672 0.68 18.53 13.95
CA TYR A 672 0.92 19.42 15.09
C TYR A 672 2.40 19.58 15.45
N PHE A 673 3.28 18.76 14.88
CA PHE A 673 4.73 18.89 15.08
C PHE A 673 5.30 20.12 14.37
N ASP A 674 4.74 20.48 13.21
CA ASP A 674 5.19 21.64 12.47
C ASP A 674 4.79 22.96 13.15
N ASP A 675 5.69 23.95 13.10
CA ASP A 675 5.50 25.27 13.74
C ASP A 675 4.64 26.24 12.92
N LYS A 676 4.09 25.76 11.80
CA LYS A 676 3.42 26.60 10.80
C LYS A 676 2.01 27.03 11.23
N CYS A 677 1.36 26.30 12.14
CA CYS A 677 -0.03 26.53 12.59
C CYS A 677 -0.18 26.39 14.11
N THR A 678 0.61 27.11 14.90
CA THR A 678 0.58 27.00 16.37
C THR A 678 -0.67 27.61 17.02
N LEU A 679 -1.32 28.59 16.37
CA LEU A 679 -2.49 29.28 16.90
C LEU A 679 -3.79 28.69 16.32
N PRO A 680 -4.81 28.45 17.15
CA PRO A 680 -6.12 28.01 16.66
C PRO A 680 -6.90 29.17 16.00
N PRO A 681 -7.86 28.88 15.10
CA PRO A 681 -8.92 29.83 14.77
C PRO A 681 -9.59 30.33 16.06
N PRO A 682 -9.97 31.61 16.18
CA PRO A 682 -9.84 32.70 15.21
C PRO A 682 -8.46 33.39 15.24
N PHE A 683 -7.64 33.16 16.27
CA PHE A 683 -6.38 33.88 16.49
C PHE A 683 -5.29 33.61 15.44
N ASN A 684 -5.46 32.61 14.56
CA ASN A 684 -4.56 32.31 13.44
C ASN A 684 -4.50 33.42 12.37
N ILE A 685 -5.51 34.29 12.29
CA ILE A 685 -5.53 35.41 11.33
C ILE A 685 -4.52 36.50 11.73
N ILE A 686 -4.31 36.69 13.04
CA ILE A 686 -3.45 37.76 13.55
C ILE A 686 -1.99 37.40 13.26
N PRO A 687 -1.27 38.16 12.41
CA PRO A 687 0.14 37.89 12.15
C PRO A 687 0.93 38.10 13.44
N SER A 688 1.78 37.14 13.78
CA SER A 688 2.63 37.28 14.96
C SER A 688 3.55 38.51 14.82
N PRO A 689 3.84 39.25 15.90
CA PRO A 689 4.80 40.36 15.85
C PRO A 689 6.17 39.94 15.30
N LYS A 690 6.56 38.68 15.55
CA LYS A 690 7.77 38.06 14.99
C LYS A 690 7.74 37.98 13.46
N THR A 691 6.62 37.59 12.84
CA THR A 691 6.52 37.50 11.38
C THR A 691 6.70 38.85 10.70
N ILE A 692 6.19 39.93 11.30
CA ILE A 692 6.37 41.29 10.79
C ILE A 692 7.84 41.72 10.91
N CYS A 693 8.47 41.53 12.07
CA CYS A 693 9.91 41.78 12.24
C CYS A 693 10.77 40.95 11.29
N TYR A 694 10.39 39.69 11.02
CA TYR A 694 11.09 38.84 10.07
C TYR A 694 10.92 39.29 8.63
N MET A 695 9.72 39.71 8.21
CA MET A 695 9.47 40.28 6.89
C MET A 695 10.34 41.51 6.66
N ILE A 696 10.38 42.43 7.63
CA ILE A 696 11.24 43.63 7.58
C ILE A 696 12.73 43.22 7.51
N SER A 697 13.14 42.24 8.32
CA SER A 697 14.53 41.73 8.29
C SER A 697 14.87 40.99 6.98
N SER A 698 13.91 40.32 6.35
CA SER A 698 14.08 39.62 5.08
C SER A 698 14.16 40.60 3.93
N LEU A 699 13.33 41.66 3.91
CA LEU A 699 13.48 42.76 2.97
C LEU A 699 14.86 43.42 3.11
N SER A 700 15.29 43.71 4.35
CA SER A 700 16.63 44.24 4.62
C SER A 700 17.76 43.30 4.16
N LYS A 701 17.63 41.99 4.37
CA LYS A 701 18.58 40.98 3.90
C LYS A 701 18.57 40.79 2.39
N TRP A 702 17.41 40.92 1.75
CA TRP A 702 17.27 40.86 0.30
C TRP A 702 18.00 42.04 -0.35
N ILE A 703 17.79 43.25 0.16
CA ILE A 703 18.53 44.46 -0.25
C ILE A 703 20.05 44.27 -0.01
N CYS A 704 20.45 43.77 1.16
CA CYS A 704 21.85 43.48 1.46
C CYS A 704 22.44 42.31 0.64
N SER A 705 21.64 41.41 0.10
CA SER A 705 22.12 40.25 -0.68
C SER A 705 22.71 40.65 -2.04
N HIS A 706 22.33 41.83 -2.55
CA HIS A 706 22.86 42.41 -3.77
C HIS A 706 24.23 43.08 -3.59
N THR A 707 24.72 43.26 -2.35
CA THR A 707 26.08 43.78 -2.08
C THR A 707 27.15 42.69 -2.03
N SER A 708 28.41 43.02 -2.34
CA SER A 708 29.51 42.03 -2.38
C SER A 708 29.75 41.34 -1.03
N LYS A 709 29.58 42.08 0.09
CA LYS A 709 29.64 41.53 1.46
C LYS A 709 28.55 40.48 1.73
N GLY A 710 27.36 40.66 1.17
CA GLY A 710 26.25 39.70 1.26
C GLY A 710 26.54 38.39 0.53
N LYS A 711 27.18 38.46 -0.65
CA LYS A 711 27.57 37.28 -1.44
C LYS A 711 28.61 36.41 -0.71
N VAL A 712 29.64 37.01 -0.11
CA VAL A 712 30.66 36.29 0.68
C VAL A 712 30.07 35.62 1.92
N LYS A 713 29.19 36.33 2.65
CA LYS A 713 28.50 35.77 3.83
C LYS A 713 27.59 34.59 3.46
N ARG A 714 26.93 34.65 2.29
CA ARG A 714 26.13 33.53 1.76
C ARG A 714 27.01 32.32 1.41
N GLN A 715 28.13 32.53 0.72
CA GLN A 715 29.07 31.45 0.40
C GLN A 715 29.63 30.75 1.65
N ASN A 716 30.09 31.52 2.65
CA ASN A 716 30.62 30.95 3.89
C ASN A 716 29.56 30.11 4.63
N SER A 717 28.32 30.60 4.71
CA SER A 717 27.24 29.85 5.32
C SER A 717 26.79 28.61 4.54
N LEU A 718 26.91 28.62 3.21
CA LEU A 718 26.64 27.45 2.37
C LEU A 718 27.73 26.39 2.57
N LYS A 719 28.98 26.82 2.76
CA LYS A 719 30.11 25.93 3.08
C LYS A 719 29.94 25.30 4.46
N GLU A 720 29.55 26.09 5.46
CA GLU A 720 29.23 25.58 6.81
C GLU A 720 28.07 24.58 6.80
N TRP A 721 26.99 24.88 6.06
CA TRP A 721 25.88 23.95 5.89
C TRP A 721 26.30 22.65 5.22
N ARG A 722 27.10 22.71 4.14
CA ARG A 722 27.63 21.50 3.47
C ARG A 722 28.45 20.64 4.44
N ASN A 723 29.33 21.27 5.23
CA ASN A 723 30.13 20.55 6.23
C ASN A 723 29.25 19.89 7.30
N LEU A 724 28.18 20.57 7.76
CA LEU A 724 27.24 20.01 8.73
C LEU A 724 26.39 18.88 8.13
N LYS A 725 25.94 19.03 6.88
CA LYS A 725 25.21 17.98 6.14
C LYS A 725 26.09 16.74 6.00
N GLN A 726 27.31 16.90 5.52
CA GLN A 726 28.27 15.80 5.40
C GLN A 726 28.49 15.06 6.73
N LYS A 727 28.68 15.78 7.84
CA LYS A 727 28.80 15.15 9.17
C LYS A 727 27.56 14.37 9.59
N ARG A 728 26.36 14.85 9.26
CA ARG A 728 25.10 14.13 9.53
C ARG A 728 24.98 12.89 8.67
N ASP A 729 25.39 12.96 7.40
CA ASP A 729 25.32 11.85 6.45
C ASP A 729 26.33 10.75 6.84
N GLU A 730 27.55 11.12 7.24
CA GLU A 730 28.54 10.19 7.80
C GLU A 730 28.03 9.52 9.09
N ASN A 731 27.35 10.27 9.97
CA ASN A 731 26.76 9.71 11.18
C ASN A 731 25.60 8.76 10.85
N TYR A 732 24.77 9.11 9.87
CA TYR A 732 23.68 8.26 9.39
C TYR A 732 24.22 6.95 8.80
N GLN A 733 25.24 7.00 7.95
CA GLN A 733 25.87 5.81 7.38
C GLN A 733 26.44 4.89 8.46
N LYS A 734 27.11 5.44 9.48
CA LYS A 734 27.61 4.64 10.63
C LYS A 734 26.47 3.92 11.35
N VAL A 735 25.37 4.62 11.63
CA VAL A 735 24.18 4.02 12.25
C VAL A 735 23.58 2.95 11.35
N MET A 736 23.50 3.20 10.03
CA MET A 736 22.97 2.24 9.07
C MET A 736 23.81 0.97 8.98
N CYS A 737 25.14 1.06 8.89
CA CYS A 737 26.03 -0.10 8.91
C CYS A 737 25.83 -0.95 10.18
N CYS A 738 25.70 -0.30 11.34
CA CYS A 738 25.41 -1.01 12.60
C CYS A 738 24.05 -1.72 12.57
N LEU A 739 23.02 -1.09 11.99
CA LEU A 739 21.68 -1.69 11.86
C LEU A 739 21.67 -2.87 10.91
N VAL A 740 22.28 -2.73 9.74
CA VAL A 740 22.41 -3.82 8.75
C VAL A 740 23.15 -5.01 9.36
N HIS A 741 24.25 -4.77 10.06
CA HIS A 741 24.99 -5.85 10.74
C HIS A 741 24.15 -6.56 11.82
N ARG A 742 23.39 -5.81 12.64
CA ARG A 742 22.48 -6.39 13.63
C ARG A 742 21.33 -7.14 12.97
N TYR A 743 20.79 -6.62 11.87
CA TYR A 743 19.72 -7.26 11.09
C TYR A 743 20.19 -8.60 10.53
N LEU A 744 21.37 -8.64 9.88
CA LEU A 744 21.96 -9.87 9.36
C LEU A 744 22.18 -10.91 10.45
N THR A 745 22.70 -10.49 11.61
CA THR A 745 22.91 -11.38 12.75
C THR A 745 21.59 -11.92 13.29
N SER A 746 20.56 -11.07 13.42
CA SER A 746 19.23 -11.49 13.85
C SER A 746 18.55 -12.40 12.83
N MET A 747 18.77 -12.17 11.53
CA MET A 747 18.21 -12.99 10.45
C MET A 747 18.84 -14.40 10.46
N ARG A 748 20.17 -14.50 10.57
CA ARG A 748 20.87 -15.78 10.75
C ARG A 748 20.37 -16.56 11.96
N GLN A 749 20.21 -15.89 13.10
CA GLN A 749 19.67 -16.52 14.31
C GLN A 749 18.24 -17.03 14.12
N LYS A 750 17.39 -16.25 13.43
CA LYS A 750 16.03 -16.68 13.12
C LYS A 750 16.03 -17.92 12.23
N MET A 751 16.82 -17.93 11.16
CA MET A 751 16.95 -19.08 10.26
C MET A 751 17.33 -20.35 11.04
N GLN A 752 18.39 -20.27 11.85
CA GLN A 752 18.85 -21.37 12.72
C GLN A 752 17.79 -21.84 13.74
N SER A 753 16.95 -20.94 14.24
CA SER A 753 15.91 -21.27 15.23
C SER A 753 14.59 -21.78 14.64
N THR A 754 14.34 -21.47 13.36
CA THR A 754 13.08 -21.80 12.66
C THR A 754 13.21 -23.07 11.83
N ASP A 755 14.44 -23.47 11.47
CA ASP A 755 14.73 -24.74 10.83
C ASP A 755 14.32 -25.90 11.74
N GLN A 756 13.12 -26.43 11.49
CA GLN A 756 12.81 -27.79 11.87
C GLN A 756 13.73 -28.70 11.07
N ALA A 757 14.35 -29.69 11.73
CA ALA A 757 15.22 -30.63 11.04
C ALA A 757 14.48 -31.26 9.85
N THR A 758 14.89 -30.88 8.64
CA THR A 758 14.31 -31.39 7.40
C THR A 758 14.87 -32.78 7.11
N VAL A 759 14.21 -33.51 6.22
CA VAL A 759 14.70 -34.81 5.73
C VAL A 759 16.03 -34.63 4.98
N GLU A 760 16.25 -33.47 4.37
CA GLU A 760 17.49 -33.09 3.68
C GLU A 760 18.66 -33.02 4.65
N ASN A 761 18.54 -32.31 5.78
CA ASN A 761 19.58 -32.25 6.81
C ASN A 761 19.94 -33.64 7.38
N LEU A 762 18.97 -34.56 7.47
CA LEU A 762 19.23 -35.95 7.87
C LEU A 762 19.93 -36.75 6.77
N ASN A 763 19.62 -36.49 5.50
CA ASN A 763 20.31 -37.11 4.37
C ASN A 763 21.75 -36.61 4.26
N GLU A 764 22.02 -35.33 4.46
CA GLU A 764 23.36 -34.75 4.58
C GLU A 764 24.16 -35.45 5.69
N LEU A 765 23.59 -35.55 6.90
CA LEU A 765 24.28 -36.21 8.02
C LEU A 765 24.53 -37.71 7.74
N ARG A 766 23.58 -38.40 7.12
CA ARG A 766 23.75 -39.79 6.67
C ARG A 766 24.87 -39.90 5.64
N GLN A 767 25.01 -38.90 4.78
CA GLN A 767 26.01 -38.87 3.73
C GLN A 767 27.40 -38.55 4.27
N ASP A 768 27.53 -37.60 5.18
CA ASP A 768 28.77 -37.31 5.92
C ASP A 768 29.25 -38.56 6.67
N LEU A 769 28.33 -39.29 7.32
CA LEU A 769 28.66 -40.58 7.94
C LEU A 769 29.10 -41.63 6.91
N SER A 770 28.47 -41.69 5.73
CA SER A 770 28.85 -42.60 4.66
C SER A 770 30.24 -42.27 4.10
N LYS A 771 30.52 -40.98 3.90
CA LYS A 771 31.81 -40.46 3.46
C LYS A 771 32.90 -40.78 4.49
N PHE A 772 32.67 -40.44 5.76
CA PHE A 772 33.57 -40.75 6.87
C PHE A 772 33.86 -42.26 6.96
N ARG A 773 32.83 -43.09 6.85
CA ARG A 773 32.99 -44.56 6.81
C ARG A 773 33.87 -44.99 5.64
N ASN A 774 33.70 -44.41 4.46
CA ASN A 774 34.47 -44.75 3.27
C ASN A 774 35.93 -44.31 3.40
N GLU A 775 36.20 -43.10 3.89
CA GLU A 775 37.55 -42.59 4.14
C GLU A 775 38.30 -43.44 5.18
N ILE A 776 37.64 -43.81 6.28
CA ILE A 776 38.21 -44.72 7.27
C ILE A 776 38.55 -46.07 6.65
N ARG A 777 37.66 -46.62 5.81
CA ARG A 777 37.89 -47.90 5.14
C ARG A 777 39.09 -47.84 4.18
N ASP A 778 39.33 -46.67 3.58
CA ASP A 778 40.44 -46.42 2.67
C ASP A 778 41.75 -46.24 3.44
N LEU A 779 41.76 -45.43 4.51
CA LEU A 779 42.92 -45.24 5.39
C LEU A 779 43.38 -46.54 6.05
N LEU A 780 42.44 -47.39 6.45
CA LEU A 780 42.72 -48.70 7.05
C LEU A 780 43.03 -49.78 6.01
N GLY A 781 43.03 -49.46 4.71
CA GLY A 781 43.40 -50.39 3.64
C GLY A 781 42.41 -51.55 3.42
N PHE A 782 41.23 -51.54 4.04
CA PHE A 782 40.26 -52.64 3.96
C PHE A 782 39.65 -52.85 2.55
N ARG A 783 39.87 -51.94 1.60
CA ARG A 783 39.42 -52.12 0.21
C ARG A 783 40.31 -53.04 -0.62
N THR A 784 41.61 -53.11 -0.36
CA THR A 784 42.52 -53.93 -1.19
C THR A 784 42.19 -55.43 -1.13
N SER A 785 41.51 -55.90 -0.09
CA SER A 785 41.14 -57.31 0.04
C SER A 785 39.82 -57.71 -0.64
N LYS A 786 38.89 -56.79 -0.92
CA LYS A 786 37.54 -57.12 -1.46
C LYS A 786 37.35 -56.84 -2.95
N TYR A 787 38.15 -55.97 -3.57
CA TYR A 787 38.07 -55.74 -5.02
C TYR A 787 38.87 -56.76 -5.85
N ALA A 788 39.62 -57.66 -5.22
CA ALA A 788 40.22 -58.82 -5.88
C ALA A 788 39.18 -59.88 -6.34
N MET A 789 37.88 -59.68 -6.05
CA MET A 789 36.84 -60.67 -6.32
C MET A 789 36.03 -60.42 -7.61
N PHE A 790 36.23 -59.29 -8.31
CA PHE A 790 35.43 -58.91 -9.49
C PHE A 790 36.23 -58.78 -10.80
N TYR A 791 37.53 -59.03 -10.80
CA TYR A 791 38.28 -59.27 -12.04
C TYR A 791 38.67 -60.75 -12.10
N PRO A 792 38.21 -61.54 -13.08
CA PRO A 792 38.88 -62.79 -13.37
C PRO A 792 40.30 -62.43 -13.84
N ARG A 793 41.31 -62.96 -13.15
CA ARG A 793 42.66 -63.04 -13.71
C ARG A 793 42.57 -63.90 -14.98
N ASN A 794 42.92 -63.32 -16.12
CA ASN A 794 43.52 -64.11 -17.20
C ASN A 794 44.96 -64.41 -16.84
#